data_AF-A0A971YDB0-F1
#
_entry.id   AF-A0A971YDB0-F1
#
_cell.length_a   1.000
_cell.length_b   1.000
_cell.length_c   1.000
_cell.angle_alpha   90.00
_cell.angle_beta   90.00
_cell.angle_gamma   90.00
#
_symmetry.space_group_name_H-M   'P 1'
#
loop_
_entity.id
_entity.type
_entity.pdbx_description
1 polymer ?
#
loop_
_entity_poly.entity_id
_entity_poly.type
_entity_poly.pdbx_seq_one_letter_code
_entity_poly.pdbx_strand_id
1 'polypeptide(L)'
;MNLIDRIRKIFFASPPPEDDPGQDEEFRIRYQAFRRLLSANNSCLDMMTEMEEAARGQRRFGMHFIRSRVTGITTKVFVMVENLLSLAPGKYMALREALHKIQGLLQQEVDRAHVPHRPEFILELSELTSQDVDDVGGKMSHLGELRNALHMPVPDGFAITAHAYETFMRSGDLREQINCLVLGKSMGGHVLGSVTEGQERTEEEQEAGHPLALLELCAKVRSLILESPMPPEVEAAILDAYDCLAAREGRPVHVALRSSALGEDSAQASFAGQHRSLLNVDRDGLLLAYKEVIASKYSAHAMTYRYVRGIRDEDVLMCVGCLSMVTSRMGGVVYTHNPLDSYDDRVHITSAWGVAKGVVDGTATCDQFVVSKADPPRIEESTVPRKESCLVCSENEGVCRLSVDPELCEQPTLDEAQIQELVAASLRIEQHYGGPQDIEWAFTPDLQLMLLQTRPLDVQGGQGPRKLLEDCTPLLHCGNTASPGAASGVVHIVRKDVDMLLLPENAVLVCVEASPKWAAVLARCQGIIAEQGSVAGHLANVAREFGVPALFGATDATKILAPGQVVTLDADNAAVYPGQQDALLDQAPRKPVMAEDSPVFQTLLRVSAHIAPLNLTNPDSVEFAAANCQTLHDITRFCHEKSVAEMFSFGRDHNFSLRSSKQLKSIVPMQWWVINLEDGFHKETHEDMVSLANIASIPMLALWRGIEAFPWEGPPSLDGKGFLAVLFQATANRNLEPTLASNFAERNYFMISKHFRNLQSRFGFHFTSVEALAGSRARENYIRFRFKGGAADAYRRERRASFVGEILEEYDFHVKVREDAMFARIDGCDQSFVEKRLELLGHILMHTRQLDMIMSREDVVQFYKERIMAQLNTIMKNPVP
;
A
#
# COMPACT_ATOMS: atom_id res chain seq x y z
N MET A 1 48.82 -20.20 67.35
CA MET A 1 48.02 -20.95 66.36
C MET A 1 48.78 -20.99 65.04
N ASN A 2 48.88 -22.19 64.47
CA ASN A 2 49.88 -22.61 63.48
C ASN A 2 49.67 -22.00 62.08
N LEU A 3 50.76 -21.97 61.30
CA LEU A 3 50.90 -21.48 59.92
C LEU A 3 49.85 -22.09 58.93
N ILE A 4 49.21 -23.20 59.30
CA ILE A 4 48.18 -23.92 58.53
C ILE A 4 46.81 -23.19 58.54
N ASP A 5 46.46 -22.47 59.61
CA ASP A 5 45.17 -21.75 59.69
C ASP A 5 45.13 -20.47 58.85
N ARG A 6 46.30 -19.87 58.55
CA ARG A 6 46.38 -18.70 57.66
C ARG A 6 46.24 -19.07 56.18
N ILE A 7 46.62 -20.29 55.79
CA ILE A 7 46.50 -20.74 54.40
C ILE A 7 45.05 -21.10 54.05
N ARG A 8 44.25 -21.59 55.01
CA ARG A 8 42.81 -21.89 54.80
C ARG A 8 41.94 -20.65 54.58
N LYS A 9 42.28 -19.49 55.17
CA LYS A 9 41.50 -18.24 54.99
C LYS A 9 41.77 -17.51 53.66
N ILE A 10 42.79 -17.88 52.91
CA ILE A 10 43.13 -17.26 51.62
C ILE A 10 42.43 -17.98 50.44
N PHE A 11 41.99 -19.24 50.62
CA PHE A 11 41.42 -20.07 49.54
C PHE A 11 39.90 -20.29 49.58
N PHE A 12 39.21 -19.90 50.65
CA PHE A 12 37.75 -20.01 50.72
C PHE A 12 37.12 -18.62 50.71
N ALA A 13 36.55 -18.25 49.56
CA ALA A 13 35.64 -17.13 49.43
C ALA A 13 34.49 -17.29 50.44
N SER A 14 34.10 -16.19 51.10
CA SER A 14 32.85 -16.12 51.84
C SER A 14 31.68 -16.59 50.95
N PRO A 15 30.65 -17.26 51.50
CA PRO A 15 29.49 -17.66 50.71
C PRO A 15 28.85 -16.43 50.03
N PRO A 16 28.27 -16.59 48.82
CA PRO A 16 27.59 -15.49 48.15
C PRO A 16 26.45 -14.95 49.03
N PRO A 17 26.12 -13.64 48.91
CA PRO A 17 24.99 -13.07 49.64
C PRO A 17 23.71 -13.85 49.32
N GLU A 18 22.86 -14.06 50.33
CA GLU A 18 21.58 -14.76 50.19
C GLU A 18 20.70 -14.10 49.13
N ASP A 19 20.10 -14.92 48.27
CA ASP A 19 19.19 -14.54 47.19
C ASP A 19 17.96 -13.79 47.74
N ASP A 20 17.63 -12.61 47.20
CA ASP A 20 16.33 -11.96 47.39
C ASP A 20 15.38 -12.40 46.25
N PRO A 21 14.48 -13.38 46.47
CA PRO A 21 13.60 -13.91 45.43
C PRO A 21 12.65 -12.85 44.81
N GLY A 22 12.46 -11.69 45.46
CA GLY A 22 11.68 -10.58 44.90
C GLY A 22 12.39 -9.86 43.75
N GLN A 23 13.72 -9.76 43.81
CA GLN A 23 14.53 -9.05 42.80
C GLN A 23 14.67 -9.86 41.50
N ASP A 24 14.77 -11.18 41.61
CA ASP A 24 14.78 -12.10 40.47
C ASP A 24 13.45 -12.07 39.69
N GLU A 25 12.32 -11.94 40.39
CA GLU A 25 11.00 -11.85 39.77
C GLU A 25 10.78 -10.51 39.07
N GLU A 26 11.14 -9.39 39.71
CA GLU A 26 11.06 -8.06 39.11
C GLU A 26 11.96 -7.95 37.86
N PHE A 27 13.17 -8.52 37.94
CA PHE A 27 14.06 -8.59 36.78
C PHE A 27 13.45 -9.41 35.64
N ARG A 28 12.88 -10.58 35.94
CA ARG A 28 12.23 -11.43 34.93
C ARG A 28 11.10 -10.70 34.23
N ILE A 29 10.29 -9.94 34.96
CA ILE A 29 9.20 -9.12 34.43
C ILE A 29 9.75 -8.02 33.50
N ARG A 30 10.75 -7.26 33.96
CA ARG A 30 11.38 -6.20 33.15
C ARG A 30 12.05 -6.77 31.90
N TYR A 31 12.75 -7.88 32.03
CA TYR A 31 13.39 -8.58 30.91
C TYR A 31 12.38 -9.05 29.87
N GLN A 32 11.27 -9.66 30.30
CA GLN A 32 10.17 -10.04 29.40
C GLN A 32 9.55 -8.81 28.71
N ALA A 33 9.37 -7.71 29.44
CA ALA A 33 8.85 -6.47 28.86
C ALA A 33 9.79 -5.90 27.78
N PHE A 34 11.09 -5.89 28.05
CA PHE A 34 12.11 -5.47 27.09
C PHE A 34 12.13 -6.34 25.83
N ARG A 35 12.04 -7.67 25.96
CA ARG A 35 11.94 -8.59 24.81
C ARG A 35 10.71 -8.32 23.95
N ARG A 36 9.54 -8.14 24.58
CA ARG A 36 8.30 -7.82 23.86
C ARG A 36 8.40 -6.50 23.11
N LEU A 37 9.08 -5.51 23.70
CA LEU A 37 9.33 -4.21 23.05
C LEU A 37 10.22 -4.37 21.81
N LEU A 38 11.31 -5.13 21.89
CA LEU A 38 12.20 -5.36 20.74
C LEU A 38 11.50 -6.11 19.60
N SER A 39 10.75 -7.16 19.92
CA SER A 39 9.96 -7.89 18.92
C SER A 39 8.92 -6.98 18.24
N ALA A 40 8.25 -6.13 19.02
CA ALA A 40 7.32 -5.15 18.48
C ALA A 40 7.99 -4.08 17.61
N ASN A 41 9.18 -3.61 18.00
CA ASN A 41 10.00 -2.68 17.22
C ASN A 41 10.28 -3.22 15.82
N ASN A 42 10.81 -4.45 15.73
CA ASN A 42 11.17 -5.05 14.44
C ASN A 42 9.94 -5.19 13.53
N SER A 43 8.85 -5.75 14.08
CA SER A 43 7.58 -5.87 13.33
C SER A 43 7.05 -4.52 12.84
N CYS A 44 7.17 -3.48 13.66
CA CYS A 44 6.74 -2.12 13.33
C CYS A 44 7.51 -1.56 12.14
N LEU A 45 8.84 -1.68 12.19
CA LEU A 45 9.75 -1.21 11.16
C LEU A 45 9.51 -1.93 9.83
N ASP A 46 9.29 -3.24 9.83
CA ASP A 46 8.99 -4.00 8.60
C ASP A 46 7.72 -3.50 7.92
N MET A 47 6.64 -3.29 8.69
CA MET A 47 5.37 -2.75 8.16
C MET A 47 5.52 -1.32 7.62
N MET A 48 6.36 -0.48 8.24
CA MET A 48 6.64 0.87 7.73
C MET A 48 7.33 0.81 6.37
N THR A 49 8.29 -0.11 6.17
CA THR A 49 8.96 -0.28 4.87
C THR A 49 8.00 -0.72 3.77
N GLU A 50 7.10 -1.65 4.06
CA GLU A 50 6.09 -2.05 3.09
C GLU A 50 5.19 -0.88 2.64
N MET A 51 4.91 0.07 3.53
CA MET A 51 4.15 1.29 3.20
C MET A 51 4.98 2.25 2.35
N GLU A 52 6.28 2.42 2.65
CA GLU A 52 7.19 3.25 1.86
C GLU A 52 7.39 2.69 0.44
N GLU A 53 7.50 1.36 0.28
CA GLU A 53 7.58 0.71 -1.03
C GLU A 53 6.30 0.89 -1.85
N ALA A 54 5.12 0.77 -1.19
CA ALA A 54 3.85 1.06 -1.82
C ALA A 54 3.76 2.53 -2.29
N ALA A 55 4.28 3.46 -1.48
CA ALA A 55 4.30 4.90 -1.81
C ALA A 55 5.24 5.25 -2.98
N ARG A 56 6.15 4.34 -3.39
CA ARG A 56 6.99 4.49 -4.59
C ARG A 56 6.29 4.04 -5.89
N GLY A 57 5.02 3.61 -5.82
CA GLY A 57 4.24 3.20 -7.00
C GLY A 57 4.62 1.83 -7.57
N GLN A 58 5.37 1.03 -6.82
CA GLN A 58 5.92 -0.26 -7.31
C GLN A 58 4.88 -1.40 -7.31
N ARG A 59 3.73 -1.25 -6.64
CA ARG A 59 2.67 -2.26 -6.56
C ARG A 59 1.28 -1.62 -6.47
N ARG A 60 0.24 -2.38 -6.85
CA ARG A 60 -1.18 -2.01 -6.61
C ARG A 60 -1.56 -2.34 -5.17
N PHE A 61 -2.35 -1.49 -4.55
CA PHE A 61 -2.86 -1.70 -3.19
C PHE A 61 -4.23 -1.03 -3.01
N GLY A 62 -5.01 -1.49 -2.05
CA GLY A 62 -6.32 -0.93 -1.69
C GLY A 62 -6.38 -0.42 -0.26
N MET A 63 -7.51 0.14 0.16
CA MET A 63 -7.72 0.61 1.54
C MET A 63 -7.50 -0.47 2.60
N HIS A 64 -7.77 -1.75 2.29
CA HIS A 64 -7.49 -2.84 3.22
C HIS A 64 -6.00 -2.92 3.60
N PHE A 65 -5.10 -2.76 2.63
CA PHE A 65 -3.65 -2.73 2.89
C PHE A 65 -3.30 -1.57 3.84
N ILE A 66 -3.80 -0.36 3.54
CA ILE A 66 -3.55 0.83 4.36
C ILE A 66 -4.11 0.63 5.78
N ARG A 67 -5.39 0.25 5.93
CA ARG A 67 -6.04 -0.01 7.23
C ARG A 67 -5.29 -1.08 8.04
N SER A 68 -4.88 -2.17 7.38
CA SER A 68 -4.12 -3.26 8.03
C SER A 68 -2.77 -2.79 8.54
N ARG A 69 -2.02 -2.02 7.74
CA ARG A 69 -0.70 -1.49 8.14
C ARG A 69 -0.82 -0.42 9.22
N VAL A 70 -1.77 0.50 9.12
CA VAL A 70 -2.05 1.50 10.16
C VAL A 70 -2.37 0.83 11.50
N THR A 71 -3.31 -0.12 11.50
CA THR A 71 -3.71 -0.85 12.72
C THR A 71 -2.55 -1.68 13.26
N GLY A 72 -1.82 -2.39 12.39
CA GLY A 72 -0.67 -3.21 12.77
C GLY A 72 0.43 -2.39 13.42
N ILE A 73 0.88 -1.32 12.77
CA ILE A 73 1.92 -0.41 13.26
C ILE A 73 1.48 0.22 14.59
N THR A 74 0.26 0.77 14.63
CA THR A 74 -0.31 1.38 15.85
C THR A 74 -0.33 0.41 17.02
N THR A 75 -0.72 -0.85 16.78
CA THR A 75 -0.73 -1.90 17.81
C THR A 75 0.68 -2.22 18.30
N LYS A 76 1.66 -2.32 17.39
CA LYS A 76 3.06 -2.57 17.78
C LYS A 76 3.63 -1.41 18.59
N VAL A 77 3.37 -0.16 18.17
CA VAL A 77 3.79 1.03 18.93
C VAL A 77 3.13 1.07 20.31
N PHE A 78 1.84 0.76 20.42
CA PHE A 78 1.15 0.64 21.71
C PHE A 78 1.84 -0.39 22.63
N VAL A 79 2.15 -1.57 22.10
CA VAL A 79 2.91 -2.60 22.83
C VAL A 79 4.27 -2.06 23.29
N MET A 80 5.00 -1.32 22.45
CA MET A 80 6.28 -0.72 22.84
C MET A 80 6.12 0.30 23.98
N VAL A 81 5.12 1.18 23.90
CA VAL A 81 4.85 2.18 24.93
C VAL A 81 4.52 1.51 26.26
N GLU A 82 3.61 0.53 26.29
CA GLU A 82 3.22 -0.13 27.53
C GLU A 82 4.37 -0.94 28.16
N ASN A 83 5.20 -1.59 27.35
CA ASN A 83 6.38 -2.29 27.87
C ASN A 83 7.45 -1.31 28.38
N LEU A 84 7.63 -0.14 27.76
CA LEU A 84 8.54 0.87 28.29
C LEU A 84 8.05 1.46 29.62
N LEU A 85 6.74 1.74 29.72
CA LEU A 85 6.14 2.20 30.98
C LEU A 85 6.24 1.15 32.09
N SER A 86 6.21 -0.14 31.73
CA SER A 86 6.46 -1.23 32.67
C SER A 86 7.94 -1.30 33.10
N LEU A 87 8.87 -1.01 32.19
CA LEU A 87 10.30 -0.93 32.49
C LEU A 87 10.65 0.25 33.42
N ALA A 88 9.94 1.37 33.25
CA ALA A 88 10.18 2.61 33.98
C ALA A 88 8.86 3.31 34.37
N PRO A 89 8.21 2.82 35.44
CA PRO A 89 6.93 3.35 35.90
C PRO A 89 6.99 4.87 36.16
N GLY A 90 6.03 5.61 35.60
CA GLY A 90 5.85 7.05 35.82
C GLY A 90 6.79 7.99 35.06
N LYS A 91 7.88 7.52 34.42
CA LYS A 91 8.84 8.40 33.72
C LYS A 91 8.36 8.92 32.36
N TYR A 92 7.69 8.09 31.57
CA TYR A 92 7.45 8.35 30.14
C TYR A 92 5.95 8.49 29.79
N MET A 93 5.13 8.95 30.74
CA MET A 93 3.67 9.00 30.59
C MET A 93 3.19 9.83 29.39
N ALA A 94 3.94 10.87 28.99
CA ALA A 94 3.65 11.70 27.82
C ALA A 94 3.57 10.91 26.50
N LEU A 95 4.17 9.70 26.42
CA LEU A 95 4.05 8.84 25.25
C LEU A 95 2.62 8.38 24.96
N ARG A 96 1.79 8.20 26.00
CA ARG A 96 0.38 7.82 25.81
C ARG A 96 -0.42 8.92 25.13
N GLU A 97 -0.14 10.18 25.50
CA GLU A 97 -0.77 11.36 24.89
C GLU A 97 -0.31 11.54 23.44
N ALA A 98 1.00 11.42 23.18
CA ALA A 98 1.55 11.48 21.82
C ALA A 98 0.96 10.38 20.93
N LEU A 99 0.88 9.14 21.43
CA LEU A 99 0.27 8.02 20.70
C LEU A 99 -1.22 8.27 20.41
N HIS A 100 -2.01 8.70 21.41
CA HIS A 100 -3.44 8.99 21.21
C HIS A 100 -3.66 10.11 20.17
N LYS A 101 -2.83 11.16 20.21
CA LYS A 101 -2.90 12.26 19.23
C LYS A 101 -2.66 11.75 17.81
N ILE A 102 -1.61 10.95 17.60
CA ILE A 102 -1.27 10.41 16.28
C ILE A 102 -2.33 9.41 15.82
N GLN A 103 -2.84 8.55 16.71
CA GLN A 103 -3.97 7.65 16.43
C GLN A 103 -5.20 8.41 15.94
N GLY A 104 -5.56 9.52 16.58
CA GLY A 104 -6.68 10.35 16.16
C GLY A 104 -6.51 10.93 14.75
N LEU A 105 -5.30 11.42 14.42
CA LEU A 105 -4.98 11.92 13.07
C LEU A 105 -5.04 10.81 12.02
N LEU A 106 -4.47 9.64 12.33
CA LEU A 106 -4.50 8.47 11.44
C LEU A 106 -5.93 8.02 11.17
N GLN A 107 -6.78 7.97 12.22
CA GLN A 107 -8.17 7.58 12.07
C GLN A 107 -8.95 8.60 11.20
N GLN A 108 -8.71 9.90 11.40
CA GLN A 108 -9.32 10.95 10.59
C GLN A 108 -8.97 10.82 9.10
N GLU A 109 -7.71 10.48 8.78
CA GLU A 109 -7.28 10.31 7.39
C GLU A 109 -7.85 9.04 6.74
N VAL A 110 -7.93 7.95 7.51
CA VAL A 110 -8.41 6.65 7.03
C VAL A 110 -9.94 6.65 6.85
N ASP A 111 -10.68 7.24 7.79
CA ASP A 111 -12.15 7.25 7.80
C ASP A 111 -12.74 8.50 7.14
N ARG A 112 -11.93 9.30 6.46
CA ARG A 112 -12.39 10.49 5.76
C ARG A 112 -13.43 10.12 4.69
N ALA A 113 -14.71 10.25 5.03
CA ALA A 113 -15.84 10.01 4.13
C ALA A 113 -16.28 11.30 3.43
N HIS A 114 -16.87 11.17 2.25
CA HIS A 114 -17.59 12.27 1.61
C HIS A 114 -18.89 12.53 2.39
N VAL A 115 -19.16 13.79 2.72
CA VAL A 115 -20.37 14.19 3.45
C VAL A 115 -21.28 14.92 2.45
N PRO A 116 -22.48 14.40 2.16
CA PRO A 116 -23.44 15.08 1.30
C PRO A 116 -23.73 16.50 1.82
N HIS A 117 -23.86 17.46 0.92
CA HIS A 117 -24.10 18.86 1.26
C HIS A 117 -25.57 19.12 1.59
N ARG A 118 -26.47 18.37 0.95
CA ARG A 118 -27.93 18.51 1.09
C ARG A 118 -28.56 17.43 1.98
N PRO A 119 -29.44 17.81 2.92
CA PRO A 119 -30.12 16.85 3.82
C PRO A 119 -31.36 16.19 3.19
N GLU A 120 -31.82 16.62 2.02
CA GLU A 120 -33.01 16.06 1.38
C GLU A 120 -32.76 14.66 0.82
N PHE A 121 -33.71 13.75 0.96
CA PHE A 121 -33.63 12.40 0.37
C PHE A 121 -33.94 12.37 -1.13
N ILE A 122 -34.75 13.33 -1.58
CA ILE A 122 -35.21 13.46 -2.96
C ILE A 122 -34.99 14.89 -3.41
N LEU A 123 -34.49 15.05 -4.63
CA LEU A 123 -34.41 16.34 -5.32
C LEU A 123 -35.07 16.20 -6.70
N GLU A 124 -36.01 17.10 -7.01
CA GLU A 124 -36.70 17.10 -8.31
C GLU A 124 -35.74 17.53 -9.42
N LEU A 125 -35.86 16.92 -10.61
CA LEU A 125 -34.98 17.24 -11.74
C LEU A 125 -35.05 18.73 -12.15
N SER A 126 -36.18 19.40 -11.91
CA SER A 126 -36.35 20.84 -12.14
C SER A 126 -35.55 21.75 -11.22
N GLU A 127 -34.97 21.21 -10.15
CA GLU A 127 -34.18 21.96 -9.15
C GLU A 127 -32.68 21.69 -9.27
N LEU A 128 -32.28 20.73 -10.12
CA LEU A 128 -30.90 20.28 -10.25
C LEU A 128 -30.09 21.14 -11.21
N THR A 129 -28.82 21.32 -10.87
CA THR A 129 -27.81 22.01 -11.67
C THR A 129 -26.51 21.22 -11.68
N SER A 130 -25.56 21.64 -12.51
CA SER A 130 -24.17 21.16 -12.53
C SER A 130 -23.42 21.30 -11.19
N GLN A 131 -23.94 22.07 -10.22
CA GLN A 131 -23.33 22.20 -8.88
C GLN A 131 -23.73 21.09 -7.92
N ASP A 132 -24.81 20.36 -8.21
CA ASP A 132 -25.38 19.34 -7.31
C ASP A 132 -24.74 17.95 -7.53
N VAL A 133 -23.62 17.86 -8.25
CA VAL A 133 -22.92 16.59 -8.56
C VAL A 133 -22.62 15.78 -7.30
N ASP A 134 -22.23 16.46 -6.21
CA ASP A 134 -21.87 15.82 -4.93
C ASP A 134 -23.10 15.28 -4.15
N ASP A 135 -24.32 15.69 -4.52
CA ASP A 135 -25.56 15.27 -3.86
C ASP A 135 -26.36 14.25 -4.69
N VAL A 136 -26.26 14.29 -6.03
CA VAL A 136 -27.06 13.44 -6.94
C VAL A 136 -26.25 12.67 -7.98
N GLY A 137 -24.93 12.83 -7.99
CA GLY A 137 -24.03 12.26 -8.99
C GLY A 137 -24.07 12.96 -10.34
N GLY A 138 -23.08 12.64 -11.19
CA GLY A 138 -22.85 13.33 -12.46
C GLY A 138 -24.04 13.26 -13.42
N LYS A 139 -24.67 12.09 -13.57
CA LYS A 139 -25.74 11.91 -14.57
C LYS A 139 -26.97 12.75 -14.30
N MET A 140 -27.48 12.71 -13.07
CA MET A 140 -28.68 13.46 -12.71
C MET A 140 -28.41 14.97 -12.68
N SER A 141 -27.21 15.36 -12.22
CA SER A 141 -26.76 16.76 -12.26
C SER A 141 -26.68 17.29 -13.70
N HIS A 142 -26.07 16.54 -14.62
CA HIS A 142 -25.99 16.92 -16.03
C HIS A 142 -27.37 16.95 -16.72
N LEU A 143 -28.28 16.02 -16.41
CA LEU A 143 -29.66 16.07 -16.93
C LEU A 143 -30.43 17.28 -16.42
N GLY A 144 -30.25 17.64 -15.14
CA GLY A 144 -30.78 18.87 -14.56
C GLY A 144 -30.27 20.11 -15.29
N GLU A 145 -28.96 20.17 -15.56
CA GLU A 145 -28.33 21.24 -16.31
C GLU A 145 -28.90 21.37 -17.74
N LEU A 146 -29.04 20.24 -18.47
CA LEU A 146 -29.63 20.22 -19.81
C LEU A 146 -31.05 20.79 -19.81
N ARG A 147 -31.87 20.44 -18.80
CA ARG A 147 -33.25 20.91 -18.65
C ARG A 147 -33.32 22.39 -18.28
N ASN A 148 -32.59 22.76 -17.23
CA ASN A 148 -32.83 24.01 -16.50
C ASN A 148 -32.02 25.17 -17.08
N ALA A 149 -30.81 24.90 -17.58
CA ALA A 149 -29.94 25.91 -18.20
C ALA A 149 -30.09 25.97 -19.73
N LEU A 150 -30.15 24.81 -20.41
CA LEU A 150 -30.23 24.75 -21.87
C LEU A 150 -31.65 24.62 -22.44
N HIS A 151 -32.65 24.36 -21.58
CA HIS A 151 -34.04 24.13 -21.96
C HIS A 151 -34.20 23.02 -23.01
N MET A 152 -33.39 21.97 -22.88
CA MET A 152 -33.42 20.81 -23.77
C MET A 152 -34.49 19.80 -23.33
N PRO A 153 -35.04 19.02 -24.27
CA PRO A 153 -36.02 18.00 -23.96
C PRO A 153 -35.34 16.82 -23.24
N VAL A 154 -35.63 16.68 -21.95
CA VAL A 154 -35.23 15.53 -21.12
C VAL A 154 -36.44 14.91 -20.46
N PRO A 155 -36.43 13.60 -20.13
CA PRO A 155 -37.52 12.98 -19.40
C PRO A 155 -37.66 13.60 -18.00
N ASP A 156 -38.90 13.80 -17.57
CA ASP A 156 -39.21 14.25 -16.23
C ASP A 156 -38.83 13.21 -15.17
N GLY A 157 -38.52 13.64 -13.94
CA GLY A 157 -38.13 12.73 -12.88
C GLY A 157 -37.52 13.42 -11.67
N PHE A 158 -36.87 12.63 -10.82
CA PHE A 158 -36.22 13.06 -9.58
C PHE A 158 -34.98 12.22 -9.29
N ALA A 159 -34.09 12.74 -8.44
CA ALA A 159 -32.91 12.03 -7.96
C ALA A 159 -33.09 11.61 -6.50
N ILE A 160 -32.75 10.36 -6.19
CA ILE A 160 -32.58 9.83 -4.84
C ILE A 160 -31.13 10.10 -4.44
N THR A 161 -30.94 10.91 -3.40
CA THR A 161 -29.67 11.58 -3.11
C THR A 161 -28.63 10.70 -2.43
N ALA A 162 -27.39 11.17 -2.39
CA ALA A 162 -26.31 10.60 -1.60
C ALA A 162 -26.69 10.50 -0.10
N HIS A 163 -27.51 11.44 0.41
CA HIS A 163 -28.00 11.39 1.78
C HIS A 163 -28.95 10.21 2.01
N ALA A 164 -29.86 9.93 1.08
CA ALA A 164 -30.75 8.75 1.16
C ALA A 164 -29.95 7.44 1.14
N TYR A 165 -28.91 7.37 0.30
CA TYR A 165 -27.98 6.24 0.26
C TYR A 165 -27.26 6.07 1.60
N GLU A 166 -26.68 7.14 2.16
CA GLU A 166 -25.98 7.09 3.45
C GLU A 166 -26.90 6.63 4.59
N THR A 167 -28.12 7.17 4.66
CA THR A 167 -29.12 6.78 5.66
C THR A 167 -29.49 5.29 5.53
N PHE A 168 -29.68 4.79 4.30
CA PHE A 168 -29.91 3.36 4.06
C PHE A 168 -28.73 2.50 4.51
N MET A 169 -27.50 2.88 4.13
CA MET A 169 -26.30 2.10 4.46
C MET A 169 -25.94 2.11 5.95
N ARG A 170 -26.33 3.15 6.71
CA ARG A 170 -26.15 3.22 8.17
C ARG A 170 -27.24 2.47 8.93
N SER A 171 -28.37 2.18 8.30
CA SER A 171 -29.46 1.44 8.93
C SER A 171 -29.05 -0.02 9.20
N GLY A 172 -29.40 -0.53 10.38
CA GLY A 172 -29.14 -1.93 10.76
C GLY A 172 -27.66 -2.35 10.71
N ASP A 173 -26.73 -1.41 10.87
CA ASP A 173 -25.28 -1.63 10.75
C ASP A 173 -24.84 -2.24 9.41
N LEU A 174 -25.61 -2.02 8.33
CA LEU A 174 -25.36 -2.59 7.00
C LEU A 174 -23.93 -2.29 6.50
N ARG A 175 -23.48 -1.03 6.64
CA ARG A 175 -22.11 -0.62 6.31
C ARG A 175 -21.05 -1.46 7.01
N GLU A 176 -21.18 -1.65 8.32
CA GLU A 176 -20.18 -2.38 9.12
C GLU A 176 -20.16 -3.85 8.77
N GLN A 177 -21.32 -4.45 8.51
CA GLN A 177 -21.41 -5.84 8.04
C GLN A 177 -20.71 -6.01 6.67
N ILE A 178 -20.93 -5.09 5.73
CA ILE A 178 -20.25 -5.09 4.43
C ILE A 178 -18.74 -4.92 4.61
N ASN A 179 -18.31 -3.97 5.44
CA ASN A 179 -16.90 -3.74 5.75
C ASN A 179 -16.25 -5.00 6.31
N CYS A 180 -16.91 -5.70 7.25
CA CYS A 180 -16.41 -6.95 7.82
C CYS A 180 -16.26 -8.05 6.76
N LEU A 181 -17.22 -8.19 5.84
CA LEU A 181 -17.14 -9.17 4.75
C LEU A 181 -15.98 -8.86 3.79
N VAL A 182 -15.79 -7.59 3.42
CA VAL A 182 -14.72 -7.14 2.52
C VAL A 182 -13.34 -7.27 3.17
N LEU A 183 -13.23 -6.95 4.47
CA LEU A 183 -11.99 -7.08 5.25
C LEU A 183 -11.61 -8.55 5.49
N GLY A 184 -12.59 -9.42 5.77
CA GLY A 184 -12.36 -10.83 6.07
C GLY A 184 -11.86 -11.68 4.90
N LYS A 185 -12.01 -11.20 3.65
CA LYS A 185 -11.62 -11.92 2.42
C LYS A 185 -10.47 -11.27 1.63
N SER A 186 -9.66 -10.42 2.26
CA SER A 186 -8.40 -9.83 1.74
C SER A 186 -8.33 -9.66 0.20
N MET A 187 -9.11 -8.72 -0.34
CA MET A 187 -9.19 -8.39 -1.78
C MET A 187 -7.83 -8.22 -2.49
N GLY A 188 -6.77 -7.87 -1.76
CA GLY A 188 -5.43 -7.69 -2.31
C GLY A 188 -4.77 -8.97 -2.83
N GLY A 189 -5.04 -10.12 -2.19
CA GLY A 189 -4.58 -11.42 -2.70
C GLY A 189 -5.47 -11.95 -3.82
N HIS A 190 -6.78 -11.69 -3.77
CA HIS A 190 -7.77 -12.31 -4.65
C HIS A 190 -7.99 -11.66 -6.01
N VAL A 191 -7.55 -10.41 -6.21
CA VAL A 191 -7.77 -9.69 -7.47
C VAL A 191 -6.54 -9.71 -8.40
N LEU A 192 -5.32 -9.93 -7.88
CA LEU A 192 -4.07 -9.67 -8.64
C LEU A 192 -2.93 -10.68 -8.47
N GLY A 193 -3.16 -11.87 -7.90
CA GLY A 193 -2.13 -12.93 -7.95
C GLY A 193 -0.75 -12.52 -7.42
N SER A 194 -0.68 -11.63 -6.41
CA SER A 194 0.63 -11.15 -5.95
C SER A 194 1.35 -12.26 -5.17
N VAL A 195 2.36 -12.84 -5.80
CA VAL A 195 3.37 -13.69 -5.19
C VAL A 195 4.17 -12.83 -4.20
N THR A 196 3.94 -13.01 -2.90
CA THR A 196 4.97 -12.70 -1.91
C THR A 196 6.03 -13.80 -2.02
N GLU A 197 7.18 -13.47 -2.62
CA GLU A 197 8.37 -14.31 -2.53
C GLU A 197 8.70 -14.55 -1.05
N GLY A 198 8.55 -15.78 -0.56
CA GLY A 198 8.98 -16.17 0.78
C GLY A 198 8.01 -16.98 1.63
N GLN A 199 6.78 -17.27 1.17
CA GLN A 199 5.90 -18.24 1.84
C GLN A 199 5.52 -19.36 0.87
N GLU A 200 6.08 -20.56 1.11
CA GLU A 200 5.67 -21.80 0.47
C GLU A 200 4.17 -22.03 0.76
N ARG A 201 3.32 -21.77 -0.24
CA ARG A 201 1.96 -22.31 -0.28
C ARG A 201 1.97 -23.50 -1.23
N THR A 202 1.18 -24.51 -0.90
CA THR A 202 1.02 -25.75 -1.68
C THR A 202 0.41 -25.46 -3.06
N GLU A 203 0.88 -26.20 -4.08
CA GLU A 203 0.51 -26.08 -5.50
C GLU A 203 -1.02 -26.10 -5.75
N GLU A 204 -1.80 -26.76 -4.88
CA GLU A 204 -3.27 -26.82 -4.97
C GLU A 204 -4.00 -25.48 -4.63
N GLU A 205 -3.38 -24.56 -3.88
CA GLU A 205 -3.99 -23.25 -3.53
C GLU A 205 -3.78 -22.18 -4.61
N GLN A 206 -2.81 -22.38 -5.51
CA GLN A 206 -2.42 -21.41 -6.56
C GLN A 206 -3.31 -21.46 -7.81
N GLU A 207 -3.96 -22.60 -8.12
CA GLU A 207 -4.61 -22.79 -9.42
C GLU A 207 -6.13 -22.51 -9.48
N ALA A 208 -6.86 -22.39 -8.36
CA ALA A 208 -8.34 -22.34 -8.42
C ALA A 208 -9.08 -21.37 -7.47
N GLY A 209 -8.39 -20.64 -6.58
CA GLY A 209 -9.05 -19.96 -5.44
C GLY A 209 -9.44 -18.49 -5.59
N HIS A 210 -8.88 -17.75 -6.56
CA HIS A 210 -8.92 -16.28 -6.52
C HIS A 210 -10.22 -15.64 -7.04
N PRO A 211 -10.74 -15.95 -8.24
CA PRO A 211 -11.90 -15.26 -8.77
C PRO A 211 -13.25 -15.79 -8.22
N LEU A 212 -13.31 -17.06 -7.78
CA LEU A 212 -14.48 -17.61 -7.08
C LEU A 212 -14.74 -16.90 -5.73
N ALA A 213 -13.68 -16.62 -4.97
CA ALA A 213 -13.80 -15.93 -3.69
C ALA A 213 -14.40 -14.52 -3.82
N LEU A 214 -14.04 -13.80 -4.89
CA LEU A 214 -14.61 -12.49 -5.23
C LEU A 214 -16.09 -12.60 -5.60
N LEU A 215 -16.47 -13.55 -6.46
CA LEU A 215 -17.87 -13.76 -6.86
C LEU A 215 -18.75 -14.10 -5.65
N GLU A 216 -18.27 -14.96 -4.75
CA GLU A 216 -18.98 -15.28 -3.50
C GLU A 216 -19.14 -14.06 -2.60
N LEU A 217 -18.09 -13.23 -2.47
CA LEU A 217 -18.15 -12.00 -1.68
C LEU A 217 -19.20 -11.06 -2.25
N CYS A 218 -19.15 -10.83 -3.57
CA CYS A 218 -20.12 -10.00 -4.29
C CYS A 218 -21.55 -10.50 -4.07
N ALA A 219 -21.79 -11.81 -4.21
CA ALA A 219 -23.10 -12.41 -4.00
C ALA A 219 -23.60 -12.18 -2.56
N LYS A 220 -22.75 -12.41 -1.54
CA LYS A 220 -23.11 -12.21 -0.13
C LYS A 220 -23.46 -10.74 0.17
N VAL A 221 -22.63 -9.80 -0.29
CA VAL A 221 -22.88 -8.37 -0.07
C VAL A 221 -24.16 -7.91 -0.77
N ARG A 222 -24.39 -8.37 -2.00
CA ARG A 222 -25.61 -8.05 -2.75
C ARG A 222 -26.87 -8.59 -2.07
N SER A 223 -26.86 -9.85 -1.63
CA SER A 223 -27.98 -10.43 -0.88
C SER A 223 -28.27 -9.64 0.39
N LEU A 224 -27.22 -9.27 1.14
CA LEU A 224 -27.36 -8.47 2.35
C LEU A 224 -28.06 -7.12 2.09
N ILE A 225 -27.70 -6.43 1.01
CA ILE A 225 -28.35 -5.17 0.60
C ILE A 225 -29.83 -5.37 0.24
N LEU A 226 -30.14 -6.40 -0.54
CA LEU A 226 -31.51 -6.67 -0.99
C LEU A 226 -32.43 -7.05 0.19
N GLU A 227 -31.92 -7.82 1.15
CA GLU A 227 -32.64 -8.29 2.33
C GLU A 227 -32.76 -7.23 3.43
N SER A 228 -31.91 -6.20 3.43
CA SER A 228 -31.94 -5.14 4.43
C SER A 228 -33.23 -4.32 4.34
N PRO A 229 -33.92 -4.03 5.47
CA PRO A 229 -35.15 -3.23 5.45
C PRO A 229 -34.87 -1.79 5.01
N MET A 230 -35.83 -1.17 4.31
CA MET A 230 -35.73 0.25 3.98
C MET A 230 -36.00 1.10 5.22
N PRO A 231 -35.24 2.18 5.48
CA PRO A 231 -35.62 3.20 6.44
C PRO A 231 -36.99 3.78 6.07
N PRO A 232 -37.97 3.83 7.00
CA PRO A 232 -39.34 4.26 6.68
C PRO A 232 -39.42 5.67 6.08
N GLU A 233 -38.52 6.57 6.49
CA GLU A 233 -38.44 7.94 5.99
C GLU A 233 -37.93 8.01 4.54
N VAL A 234 -36.97 7.16 4.16
CA VAL A 234 -36.46 7.07 2.78
C VAL A 234 -37.50 6.39 1.89
N GLU A 235 -38.14 5.33 2.39
CA GLU A 235 -39.22 4.63 1.68
C GLU A 235 -40.39 5.57 1.35
N ALA A 236 -40.88 6.30 2.34
CA ALA A 236 -41.96 7.27 2.16
C ALA A 236 -41.57 8.35 1.14
N ALA A 237 -40.37 8.93 1.26
CA ALA A 237 -39.89 9.96 0.34
C ALA A 237 -39.83 9.48 -1.12
N ILE A 238 -39.35 8.25 -1.37
CA ILE A 238 -39.29 7.68 -2.73
C ILE A 238 -40.69 7.46 -3.30
N LEU A 239 -41.61 6.91 -2.51
CA LEU A 239 -42.98 6.63 -2.96
C LEU A 239 -43.78 7.92 -3.20
N ASP A 240 -43.65 8.90 -2.32
CA ASP A 240 -44.31 10.21 -2.46
C ASP A 240 -43.82 10.93 -3.72
N ALA A 241 -42.51 10.92 -3.99
CA ALA A 241 -41.94 11.52 -5.20
C ALA A 241 -42.45 10.85 -6.49
N TYR A 242 -42.57 9.51 -6.48
CA TYR A 242 -43.18 8.78 -7.59
C TYR A 242 -44.66 9.17 -7.79
N ASP A 243 -45.43 9.26 -6.70
CA ASP A 243 -46.85 9.61 -6.79
C ASP A 243 -47.04 11.05 -7.29
N CYS A 244 -46.16 11.97 -6.91
CA CYS A 244 -46.10 13.33 -7.47
C CYS A 244 -45.78 13.32 -8.97
N LEU A 245 -44.82 12.51 -9.41
CA LEU A 245 -44.48 12.34 -10.83
C LEU A 245 -45.67 11.79 -11.63
N ALA A 246 -46.30 10.72 -11.15
CA ALA A 246 -47.47 10.12 -11.80
C ALA A 246 -48.68 11.07 -11.85
N ALA A 247 -48.87 11.89 -10.82
CA ALA A 247 -49.92 12.92 -10.80
C ALA A 247 -49.66 14.02 -11.85
N ARG A 248 -48.40 14.44 -12.04
CA ARG A 248 -48.00 15.43 -13.05
C ARG A 248 -48.25 14.94 -14.47
N GLU A 249 -47.99 13.66 -14.72
CA GLU A 249 -48.22 12.97 -15.99
C GLU A 249 -49.70 12.59 -16.23
N GLY A 250 -50.55 12.72 -15.19
CA GLY A 250 -51.98 12.43 -15.25
C GLY A 250 -52.34 10.95 -15.38
N ARG A 251 -51.37 10.05 -15.23
CA ARG A 251 -51.53 8.59 -15.31
C ARG A 251 -50.41 7.86 -14.58
N PRO A 252 -50.59 6.60 -14.17
CA PRO A 252 -49.47 5.75 -13.77
C PRO A 252 -48.42 5.70 -14.88
N VAL A 253 -47.15 5.87 -14.51
CA VAL A 253 -46.01 5.86 -15.44
C VAL A 253 -45.02 4.79 -15.02
N HIS A 254 -44.47 4.07 -15.99
CA HIS A 254 -43.26 3.29 -15.73
C HIS A 254 -42.07 4.23 -15.67
N VAL A 255 -41.08 3.88 -14.85
CA VAL A 255 -39.88 4.67 -14.63
C VAL A 255 -38.61 3.88 -14.97
N ALA A 256 -37.55 4.60 -15.30
CA ALA A 256 -36.19 4.11 -15.44
C ALA A 256 -35.38 4.52 -14.20
N LEU A 257 -34.88 3.53 -13.46
CA LEU A 257 -33.96 3.74 -12.35
C LEU A 257 -32.53 3.60 -12.85
N ARG A 258 -31.78 4.68 -12.83
CA ARG A 258 -30.41 4.77 -13.33
C ARG A 258 -29.45 5.07 -12.19
N SER A 259 -28.32 4.36 -12.15
CA SER A 259 -27.22 4.71 -11.25
C SER A 259 -26.68 6.09 -11.60
N SER A 260 -26.39 6.89 -10.59
CA SER A 260 -25.72 8.19 -10.70
C SER A 260 -24.75 8.30 -9.53
N ALA A 261 -23.76 7.40 -9.46
CA ALA A 261 -22.83 7.39 -8.34
C ALA A 261 -21.92 8.62 -8.33
N LEU A 262 -21.43 9.01 -7.16
CA LEU A 262 -20.40 10.05 -7.06
C LEU A 262 -19.13 9.60 -7.77
N GLY A 263 -18.57 10.51 -8.58
CA GLY A 263 -17.44 10.22 -9.46
C GLY A 263 -17.79 9.40 -10.71
N GLU A 264 -19.04 8.93 -10.88
CA GLU A 264 -19.54 8.40 -12.16
C GLU A 264 -19.56 9.55 -13.18
N ASP A 265 -19.01 9.30 -14.38
CA ASP A 265 -18.83 10.29 -15.45
C ASP A 265 -17.85 11.45 -15.17
N SER A 266 -16.89 11.26 -14.26
CA SER A 266 -15.74 12.15 -14.13
C SER A 266 -14.75 11.96 -15.28
N ALA A 267 -14.02 13.02 -15.65
CA ALA A 267 -12.99 12.96 -16.71
C ALA A 267 -11.89 11.91 -16.44
N GLN A 268 -11.68 11.54 -15.17
CA GLN A 268 -10.69 10.55 -14.78
C GLN A 268 -11.27 9.14 -14.63
N ALA A 269 -12.55 8.97 -14.28
CA ALA A 269 -13.21 7.68 -14.10
C ALA A 269 -14.65 7.75 -14.61
N SER A 270 -14.94 7.17 -15.78
CA SER A 270 -16.28 7.27 -16.35
C SER A 270 -17.26 6.22 -15.78
N PHE A 271 -16.75 5.18 -15.10
CA PHE A 271 -17.55 4.05 -14.59
C PHE A 271 -18.52 3.45 -15.63
N ALA A 272 -18.23 3.61 -16.93
CA ALA A 272 -19.15 3.29 -18.02
C ALA A 272 -19.66 1.84 -17.92
N GLY A 273 -20.99 1.69 -17.83
CA GLY A 273 -21.66 0.38 -17.81
C GLY A 273 -21.39 -0.48 -16.57
N GLN A 274 -20.73 0.06 -15.53
CA GLN A 274 -20.37 -0.72 -14.35
C GLN A 274 -21.53 -0.83 -13.34
N HIS A 275 -22.53 0.02 -13.42
CA HIS A 275 -23.68 0.01 -12.52
C HIS A 275 -24.97 -0.33 -13.27
N ARG A 276 -25.96 -0.82 -12.53
CA ARG A 276 -27.19 -1.33 -13.12
C ARG A 276 -28.17 -0.18 -13.39
N SER A 277 -28.75 -0.17 -14.58
CA SER A 277 -29.96 0.60 -14.89
C SER A 277 -31.12 -0.37 -15.09
N LEU A 278 -32.23 -0.12 -14.40
CA LEU A 278 -33.46 -0.89 -14.51
C LEU A 278 -34.48 -0.04 -15.26
N LEU A 279 -34.98 -0.59 -16.36
CA LEU A 279 -35.89 0.09 -17.27
C LEU A 279 -37.29 -0.49 -17.12
N ASN A 280 -38.30 0.34 -17.38
CA ASN A 280 -39.71 -0.03 -17.37
C ASN A 280 -40.22 -0.58 -16.02
N VAL A 281 -39.82 0.06 -14.92
CA VAL A 281 -40.20 -0.33 -13.55
C VAL A 281 -41.54 0.31 -13.16
N ASP A 282 -42.42 -0.45 -12.54
CA ASP A 282 -43.69 0.03 -12.00
C ASP A 282 -43.56 0.53 -10.55
N ARG A 283 -44.65 1.05 -9.99
CA ARG A 283 -44.67 1.55 -8.59
C ARG A 283 -44.31 0.47 -7.57
N ASP A 284 -44.80 -0.76 -7.77
CA ASP A 284 -44.65 -1.87 -6.81
C ASP A 284 -43.20 -2.40 -6.80
N GLY A 285 -42.52 -2.36 -7.94
CA GLY A 285 -41.12 -2.74 -8.10
C GLY A 285 -40.11 -1.66 -7.69
N LEU A 286 -40.55 -0.44 -7.38
CA LEU A 286 -39.68 0.73 -7.22
C LEU A 286 -38.59 0.56 -6.14
N LEU A 287 -38.99 0.11 -4.95
CA LEU A 287 -38.06 -0.07 -3.83
C LEU A 287 -37.06 -1.21 -4.06
N LEU A 288 -37.52 -2.30 -4.69
CA LEU A 288 -36.65 -3.41 -5.06
C LEU A 288 -35.64 -2.96 -6.12
N ALA A 289 -36.10 -2.22 -7.12
CA ALA A 289 -35.25 -1.67 -8.16
C ALA A 289 -34.19 -0.72 -7.58
N TYR A 290 -34.56 0.16 -6.64
CA TYR A 290 -33.61 1.01 -5.93
C TYR A 290 -32.51 0.21 -5.24
N LYS A 291 -32.87 -0.83 -4.48
CA LYS A 291 -31.89 -1.72 -3.82
C LYS A 291 -31.04 -2.48 -4.83
N GLU A 292 -31.58 -2.91 -5.96
CA GLU A 292 -30.81 -3.57 -7.01
C GLU A 292 -29.77 -2.64 -7.65
N VAL A 293 -30.10 -1.36 -7.84
CA VAL A 293 -29.15 -0.34 -8.30
C VAL A 293 -28.04 -0.15 -7.26
N ILE A 294 -28.38 -0.04 -5.97
CA ILE A 294 -27.38 0.03 -4.88
C ILE A 294 -26.49 -1.22 -4.86
N ALA A 295 -27.09 -2.41 -4.92
CA ALA A 295 -26.39 -3.69 -4.90
C ALA A 295 -25.43 -3.81 -6.10
N SER A 296 -25.70 -3.14 -7.22
CA SER A 296 -24.84 -3.16 -8.40
C SER A 296 -23.45 -2.56 -8.17
N LYS A 297 -23.29 -1.67 -7.17
CA LYS A 297 -21.99 -1.16 -6.69
C LYS A 297 -21.04 -2.29 -6.30
N TYR A 298 -21.59 -3.41 -5.81
CA TYR A 298 -20.85 -4.58 -5.34
C TYR A 298 -20.88 -5.74 -6.34
N SER A 299 -21.05 -5.44 -7.63
CA SER A 299 -20.77 -6.41 -8.69
C SER A 299 -19.27 -6.69 -8.78
N ALA A 300 -18.89 -7.84 -9.33
CA ALA A 300 -17.48 -8.20 -9.49
C ALA A 300 -16.72 -7.18 -10.34
N HIS A 301 -17.34 -6.68 -11.42
CA HIS A 301 -16.72 -5.67 -12.27
C HIS A 301 -16.56 -4.32 -11.57
N ALA A 302 -17.56 -3.83 -10.84
CA ALA A 302 -17.49 -2.55 -10.13
C ALA A 302 -16.48 -2.60 -8.97
N MET A 303 -16.40 -3.73 -8.26
CA MET A 303 -15.39 -3.93 -7.21
C MET A 303 -13.97 -4.00 -7.78
N THR A 304 -13.76 -4.77 -8.85
CA THR A 304 -12.45 -4.85 -9.51
C THR A 304 -12.02 -3.50 -10.08
N TYR A 305 -12.93 -2.78 -10.74
CA TYR A 305 -12.66 -1.45 -11.29
C TYR A 305 -12.15 -0.50 -10.21
N ARG A 306 -12.88 -0.38 -9.10
CA ARG A 306 -12.51 0.49 -7.98
C ARG A 306 -11.17 0.10 -7.37
N TYR A 307 -10.92 -1.19 -7.21
CA TYR A 307 -9.63 -1.67 -6.71
C TYR A 307 -8.47 -1.29 -7.63
N VAL A 308 -8.61 -1.51 -8.94
CA VAL A 308 -7.55 -1.19 -9.93
C VAL A 308 -7.31 0.31 -10.03
N ARG A 309 -8.38 1.12 -10.00
CA ARG A 309 -8.29 2.58 -10.08
C ARG A 309 -7.91 3.24 -8.75
N GLY A 310 -7.79 2.49 -7.65
CA GLY A 310 -7.49 3.06 -6.34
C GLY A 310 -8.60 3.96 -5.81
N ILE A 311 -9.86 3.59 -6.06
CA ILE A 311 -11.06 4.31 -5.60
C ILE A 311 -11.57 3.64 -4.32
N ARG A 312 -11.89 4.43 -3.29
CA ARG A 312 -12.39 3.91 -2.01
C ARG A 312 -13.87 3.53 -2.13
N ASP A 313 -14.32 2.55 -1.33
CA ASP A 313 -15.74 2.16 -1.34
C ASP A 313 -16.62 3.29 -0.81
N GLU A 314 -16.08 4.05 0.14
CA GLU A 314 -16.68 5.18 0.85
C GLU A 314 -16.78 6.46 -0.01
N ASP A 315 -15.99 6.57 -1.08
CA ASP A 315 -16.02 7.73 -1.99
C ASP A 315 -17.12 7.59 -3.06
N VAL A 316 -17.64 6.37 -3.28
CA VAL A 316 -18.61 6.08 -4.34
C VAL A 316 -20.00 6.00 -3.73
N LEU A 317 -20.59 7.14 -3.38
CA LEU A 317 -21.99 7.15 -2.90
C LEU A 317 -22.92 6.88 -4.08
N MET A 318 -23.85 5.93 -3.94
CA MET A 318 -24.74 5.54 -5.03
C MET A 318 -26.03 6.36 -4.99
N CYS A 319 -26.06 7.48 -5.72
CA CYS A 319 -27.31 8.17 -6.01
C CYS A 319 -28.06 7.44 -7.13
N VAL A 320 -29.38 7.60 -7.18
CA VAL A 320 -30.23 6.92 -8.15
C VAL A 320 -31.17 7.91 -8.81
N GLY A 321 -31.09 8.04 -10.13
CA GLY A 321 -32.05 8.79 -10.93
C GLY A 321 -33.31 7.99 -11.19
N CYS A 322 -34.47 8.56 -10.94
CA CYS A 322 -35.77 8.00 -11.29
C CYS A 322 -36.40 8.89 -12.37
N LEU A 323 -36.44 8.41 -13.61
CA LEU A 323 -36.92 9.16 -14.77
C LEU A 323 -38.16 8.50 -15.35
N SER A 324 -39.12 9.28 -15.85
CA SER A 324 -40.24 8.77 -16.66
C SER A 324 -39.69 7.96 -17.83
N MET A 325 -40.21 6.75 -18.03
CA MET A 325 -39.75 5.87 -19.09
C MET A 325 -40.16 6.43 -20.46
N VAL A 326 -39.18 6.64 -21.33
CA VAL A 326 -39.41 7.04 -22.72
C VAL A 326 -39.69 5.80 -23.56
N THR A 327 -40.90 5.69 -24.08
CA THR A 327 -41.19 4.76 -25.19
C THR A 327 -40.46 5.27 -26.42
N SER A 328 -39.46 4.56 -26.92
CA SER A 328 -38.64 5.00 -28.05
C SER A 328 -38.94 4.21 -29.32
N ARG A 329 -39.06 4.92 -30.45
CA ARG A 329 -39.08 4.31 -31.79
C ARG A 329 -37.67 3.91 -32.21
N MET A 330 -36.71 4.76 -31.89
CA MET A 330 -35.28 4.61 -32.17
C MET A 330 -34.48 5.36 -31.11
N GLY A 331 -33.26 4.94 -30.88
CA GLY A 331 -32.36 5.59 -29.93
C GLY A 331 -30.91 5.24 -30.20
N GLY A 332 -30.02 5.96 -29.55
CA GLY A 332 -28.60 5.83 -29.84
C GLY A 332 -27.70 6.71 -29.01
N VAL A 333 -26.47 6.84 -29.50
CA VAL A 333 -25.39 7.61 -28.89
C VAL A 333 -24.82 8.58 -29.94
N VAL A 334 -24.50 9.80 -29.51
CA VAL A 334 -23.71 10.76 -30.28
C VAL A 334 -22.39 11.03 -29.57
N TYR A 335 -21.30 10.95 -30.31
CA TYR A 335 -20.03 11.54 -29.93
C TYR A 335 -19.79 12.81 -30.74
N THR A 336 -19.56 13.93 -30.07
CA THR A 336 -19.31 15.21 -30.79
C THR A 336 -17.91 15.30 -31.38
N HIS A 337 -17.02 14.35 -31.05
CA HIS A 337 -15.71 14.14 -31.67
C HIS A 337 -15.50 12.63 -31.87
N ASN A 338 -14.53 12.25 -32.69
CA ASN A 338 -14.10 10.86 -32.75
C ASN A 338 -13.39 10.45 -31.44
N PRO A 339 -13.86 9.43 -30.70
CA PRO A 339 -13.21 8.97 -29.47
C PRO A 339 -11.81 8.37 -29.68
N LEU A 340 -11.47 7.99 -30.92
CA LEU A 340 -10.22 7.32 -31.28
C LEU A 340 -9.17 8.26 -31.89
N ASP A 341 -9.61 9.39 -32.44
CA ASP A 341 -8.75 10.32 -33.16
C ASP A 341 -9.03 11.76 -32.75
N SER A 342 -8.09 12.34 -31.99
CA SER A 342 -8.15 13.75 -31.59
C SER A 342 -8.16 14.76 -32.73
N TYR A 343 -7.73 14.36 -33.93
CA TYR A 343 -7.75 15.23 -35.12
C TYR A 343 -9.06 15.14 -35.91
N ASP A 344 -9.91 14.15 -35.64
CA ASP A 344 -11.23 14.02 -36.26
C ASP A 344 -12.29 14.69 -35.38
N ASP A 345 -12.60 15.94 -35.73
CA ASP A 345 -13.57 16.80 -35.04
C ASP A 345 -15.01 16.60 -35.53
N ARG A 346 -15.29 15.58 -36.35
CA ARG A 346 -16.63 15.30 -36.87
C ARG A 346 -17.50 14.63 -35.81
N VAL A 347 -18.82 14.75 -35.99
CA VAL A 347 -19.83 14.15 -35.11
C VAL A 347 -20.11 12.72 -35.56
N HIS A 348 -20.01 11.77 -34.64
CA HIS A 348 -20.25 10.35 -34.88
C HIS A 348 -21.58 9.94 -34.21
N ILE A 349 -22.53 9.47 -35.01
CA ILE A 349 -23.86 9.06 -34.54
C ILE A 349 -24.00 7.54 -34.73
N THR A 350 -24.29 6.83 -33.65
CA THR A 350 -24.65 5.40 -33.69
C THR A 350 -26.08 5.23 -33.25
N SER A 351 -26.90 4.50 -34.02
CA SER A 351 -28.34 4.39 -33.75
C SER A 351 -28.91 3.00 -34.06
N ALA A 352 -29.96 2.63 -33.33
CA ALA A 352 -30.71 1.40 -33.55
C ALA A 352 -32.22 1.62 -33.35
N TRP A 353 -33.02 0.69 -33.87
CA TRP A 353 -34.45 0.64 -33.59
C TRP A 353 -34.72 0.32 -32.11
N GLY A 354 -35.80 0.88 -31.56
CA GLY A 354 -36.22 0.66 -30.17
C GLY A 354 -35.39 1.43 -29.14
N VAL A 355 -35.09 0.78 -28.01
CA VAL A 355 -34.44 1.39 -26.83
C VAL A 355 -32.92 1.46 -27.03
N ALA A 356 -32.33 2.62 -26.70
CA ALA A 356 -30.89 2.91 -26.86
C ALA A 356 -29.96 1.91 -26.13
N LYS A 357 -30.47 1.16 -25.15
CA LYS A 357 -29.74 0.11 -24.40
C LYS A 357 -29.00 -0.87 -25.31
N GLY A 358 -29.58 -1.21 -26.47
CA GLY A 358 -28.95 -2.13 -27.42
C GLY A 358 -27.64 -1.59 -28.02
N VAL A 359 -27.60 -0.28 -28.27
CA VAL A 359 -26.42 0.44 -28.78
C VAL A 359 -25.36 0.55 -27.68
N VAL A 360 -25.78 0.99 -26.51
CA VAL A 360 -24.92 1.26 -25.34
C VAL A 360 -24.25 -0.01 -24.82
N ASP A 361 -24.99 -1.12 -24.73
CA ASP A 361 -24.46 -2.42 -24.32
C ASP A 361 -23.71 -3.16 -25.46
N GLY A 362 -23.74 -2.63 -26.69
CA GLY A 362 -23.09 -3.23 -27.87
C GLY A 362 -23.75 -4.53 -28.37
N THR A 363 -25.00 -4.77 -28.01
CA THR A 363 -25.73 -6.03 -28.30
C THR A 363 -26.64 -5.95 -29.52
N ALA A 364 -26.84 -4.75 -30.07
CA ALA A 364 -27.64 -4.50 -31.26
C ALA A 364 -26.76 -4.16 -32.47
N THR A 365 -27.20 -4.58 -33.65
CA THR A 365 -26.67 -4.08 -34.92
C THR A 365 -27.13 -2.63 -35.11
N CYS A 366 -26.20 -1.73 -35.42
CA CYS A 366 -26.46 -0.29 -35.40
C CYS A 366 -26.08 0.37 -36.74
N ASP A 367 -26.81 1.42 -37.08
CA ASP A 367 -26.43 2.36 -38.13
C ASP A 367 -25.37 3.33 -37.61
N GLN A 368 -24.46 3.73 -38.49
CA GLN A 368 -23.40 4.70 -38.19
C GLN A 368 -23.43 5.84 -39.20
N PHE A 369 -23.39 7.07 -38.70
CA PHE A 369 -23.33 8.29 -39.51
C PHE A 369 -22.18 9.18 -39.02
N VAL A 370 -21.37 9.68 -39.96
CA VAL A 370 -20.33 10.69 -39.68
C VAL A 370 -20.78 12.00 -40.31
N VAL A 371 -20.89 13.04 -39.48
CA VAL A 371 -21.51 14.31 -39.86
C VAL A 371 -20.55 15.46 -39.56
N SER A 372 -20.38 16.36 -40.53
CA SER A 372 -19.60 17.58 -40.35
C SER A 372 -20.27 18.56 -39.38
N LYS A 373 -19.46 19.32 -38.63
CA LYS A 373 -19.93 20.43 -37.76
C LYS A 373 -20.28 21.72 -38.52
N ALA A 374 -20.47 21.64 -39.84
CA ALA A 374 -20.87 22.78 -40.65
C ALA A 374 -22.31 23.22 -40.29
N ASP A 375 -22.67 24.45 -40.66
CA ASP A 375 -24.05 24.95 -40.56
C ASP A 375 -24.60 25.24 -41.98
N PRO A 376 -25.55 24.42 -42.51
CA PRO A 376 -26.16 23.25 -41.88
C PRO A 376 -25.21 22.01 -41.88
N PRO A 377 -25.38 21.08 -40.92
CA PRO A 377 -24.61 19.85 -40.86
C PRO A 377 -24.79 19.00 -42.11
N ARG A 378 -23.71 18.37 -42.59
CA ARG A 378 -23.74 17.48 -43.76
C ARG A 378 -23.25 16.09 -43.41
N ILE A 379 -24.00 15.08 -43.82
CA ILE A 379 -23.61 13.66 -43.71
C ILE A 379 -22.48 13.41 -44.70
N GLU A 380 -21.32 13.02 -44.19
CA GLU A 380 -20.14 12.71 -45.00
C GLU A 380 -20.01 11.20 -45.25
N GLU A 381 -20.34 10.39 -44.24
CA GLU A 381 -20.26 8.93 -44.30
C GLU A 381 -21.51 8.31 -43.65
N SER A 382 -21.99 7.19 -44.21
CA SER A 382 -23.13 6.44 -43.68
C SER A 382 -22.96 4.94 -43.89
N THR A 383 -23.16 4.16 -42.83
CA THR A 383 -23.14 2.69 -42.85
C THR A 383 -24.44 2.18 -42.25
N VAL A 384 -25.25 1.47 -43.06
CA VAL A 384 -26.58 0.97 -42.69
C VAL A 384 -26.62 -0.56 -42.84
N PRO A 385 -26.22 -1.31 -41.80
CA PRO A 385 -26.32 -2.76 -41.82
C PRO A 385 -27.77 -3.25 -41.67
N ARG A 386 -28.00 -4.53 -41.99
CA ARG A 386 -29.28 -5.20 -41.78
C ARG A 386 -29.52 -5.46 -40.29
N LYS A 387 -30.61 -4.91 -39.75
CA LYS A 387 -30.97 -4.94 -38.31
C LYS A 387 -32.06 -5.98 -38.08
N GLU A 388 -31.71 -7.19 -37.64
CA GLU A 388 -32.68 -8.31 -37.52
C GLU A 388 -33.58 -8.23 -36.27
N SER A 389 -33.11 -7.57 -35.21
CA SER A 389 -33.85 -7.47 -33.95
C SER A 389 -33.59 -6.13 -33.26
N CYS A 390 -34.55 -5.71 -32.43
CA CYS A 390 -34.49 -4.51 -31.62
C CYS A 390 -34.93 -4.79 -30.18
N LEU A 391 -34.59 -3.88 -29.26
CA LEU A 391 -35.05 -3.95 -27.87
C LEU A 391 -36.24 -3.00 -27.68
N VAL A 392 -37.33 -3.48 -27.08
CA VAL A 392 -38.51 -2.66 -26.80
C VAL A 392 -38.99 -2.85 -25.37
N CYS A 393 -39.75 -1.89 -24.84
CA CYS A 393 -40.43 -2.04 -23.57
C CYS A 393 -41.66 -2.94 -23.71
N SER A 394 -41.76 -3.94 -22.83
CA SER A 394 -42.89 -4.84 -22.68
C SER A 394 -43.59 -4.54 -21.36
N GLU A 395 -44.93 -4.43 -21.38
CA GLU A 395 -45.75 -4.11 -20.20
C GLU A 395 -45.52 -5.09 -19.03
N ASN A 396 -45.21 -6.37 -19.32
CA ASN A 396 -45.09 -7.41 -18.28
C ASN A 396 -43.68 -7.99 -18.11
N GLU A 397 -42.77 -7.76 -19.06
CA GLU A 397 -41.44 -8.41 -19.10
C GLU A 397 -40.27 -7.41 -19.07
N GLY A 398 -40.54 -6.12 -18.81
CA GLY A 398 -39.50 -5.09 -18.77
C GLY A 398 -39.02 -4.72 -20.17
N VAL A 399 -37.81 -5.16 -20.56
CA VAL A 399 -37.25 -4.93 -21.90
C VAL A 399 -37.04 -6.27 -22.59
N CYS A 400 -37.67 -6.46 -23.76
CA CYS A 400 -37.58 -7.69 -24.53
C CYS A 400 -36.99 -7.44 -25.92
N ARG A 401 -36.44 -8.49 -26.52
CA ARG A 401 -35.92 -8.48 -27.88
C ARG A 401 -37.01 -8.95 -28.83
N LEU A 402 -37.34 -8.12 -29.82
CA LEU A 402 -38.29 -8.44 -30.89
C LEU A 402 -37.59 -8.42 -32.25
N SER A 403 -38.10 -9.22 -33.19
CA SER A 403 -37.67 -9.13 -34.59
C SER A 403 -38.11 -7.81 -35.19
N VAL A 404 -37.22 -7.17 -35.95
CA VAL A 404 -37.56 -5.97 -36.71
C VAL A 404 -38.41 -6.39 -37.92
N ASP A 405 -39.37 -5.53 -38.30
CA ASP A 405 -40.16 -5.74 -39.51
C ASP A 405 -39.23 -5.88 -40.73
N PRO A 406 -39.37 -6.92 -41.58
CA PRO A 406 -38.56 -7.11 -42.79
C PRO A 406 -38.41 -5.86 -43.67
N GLU A 407 -39.42 -4.98 -43.71
CA GLU A 407 -39.35 -3.74 -44.49
C GLU A 407 -38.42 -2.68 -43.87
N LEU A 408 -38.21 -2.70 -42.55
CA LEU A 408 -37.39 -1.75 -41.79
C LEU A 408 -35.96 -2.25 -41.54
N CYS A 409 -35.69 -3.54 -41.74
CA CYS A 409 -34.39 -4.17 -41.44
C CYS A 409 -33.22 -3.52 -42.19
N GLU A 410 -33.44 -3.06 -43.42
CA GLU A 410 -32.40 -2.47 -44.29
C GLU A 410 -32.54 -0.94 -44.44
N GLN A 411 -33.55 -0.34 -43.81
CA GLN A 411 -33.73 1.11 -43.82
C GLN A 411 -32.81 1.78 -42.79
N PRO A 412 -32.37 3.02 -43.06
CA PRO A 412 -31.73 3.84 -42.04
C PRO A 412 -32.74 4.12 -40.92
N THR A 413 -32.27 4.05 -39.68
CA THR A 413 -33.05 4.40 -38.48
C THR A 413 -33.44 5.87 -38.47
N LEU A 414 -32.54 6.75 -38.91
CA LEU A 414 -32.69 8.21 -38.90
C LEU A 414 -32.78 8.77 -40.32
N ASP A 415 -33.64 9.79 -40.49
CA ASP A 415 -33.66 10.63 -41.67
C ASP A 415 -32.74 11.87 -41.53
N GLU A 416 -32.57 12.61 -42.63
CA GLU A 416 -31.66 13.77 -42.67
C GLU A 416 -32.13 14.91 -41.75
N ALA A 417 -33.43 15.11 -41.58
CA ALA A 417 -33.96 16.15 -40.71
C ALA A 417 -33.71 15.83 -39.23
N GLN A 418 -33.90 14.57 -38.85
CA GLN A 418 -33.61 14.06 -37.51
C GLN A 418 -32.11 14.13 -37.18
N ILE A 419 -31.24 13.82 -38.16
CA ILE A 419 -29.78 13.97 -38.00
C ILE A 419 -29.42 15.44 -37.77
N GLN A 420 -29.98 16.37 -38.54
CA GLN A 420 -29.72 17.80 -38.36
C GLN A 420 -30.21 18.31 -37.00
N GLU A 421 -31.41 17.92 -36.56
CA GLU A 421 -31.94 18.27 -35.24
C GLU A 421 -31.03 17.76 -34.12
N LEU A 422 -30.63 16.48 -34.19
CA LEU A 422 -29.78 15.84 -33.20
C LEU A 422 -28.39 16.49 -33.14
N VAL A 423 -27.75 16.75 -34.28
CA VAL A 423 -26.44 17.41 -34.33
C VAL A 423 -26.52 18.83 -33.78
N ALA A 424 -27.56 19.60 -34.13
CA ALA A 424 -27.75 20.94 -33.60
C ALA A 424 -27.90 20.93 -32.07
N ALA A 425 -28.64 19.96 -31.51
CA ALA A 425 -28.73 19.78 -30.06
C ALA A 425 -27.37 19.41 -29.45
N SER A 426 -26.65 18.45 -30.03
CA SER A 426 -25.34 18.00 -29.53
C SER A 426 -24.28 19.10 -29.54
N LEU A 427 -24.21 19.93 -30.57
CA LEU A 427 -23.26 21.06 -30.64
C LEU A 427 -23.56 22.15 -29.61
N ARG A 428 -24.85 22.40 -29.31
CA ARG A 428 -25.23 23.31 -28.22
C ARG A 428 -24.77 22.79 -26.85
N ILE A 429 -24.84 21.47 -26.63
CA ILE A 429 -24.37 20.83 -25.39
C ILE A 429 -22.85 20.90 -25.29
N GLU A 430 -22.13 20.55 -26.36
CA GLU A 430 -20.68 20.68 -26.45
C GLU A 430 -20.21 22.11 -26.17
N GLN A 431 -20.88 23.11 -26.75
CA GLN A 431 -20.57 24.52 -26.53
C GLN A 431 -20.77 24.93 -25.06
N HIS A 432 -21.82 24.42 -24.40
CA HIS A 432 -22.11 24.72 -22.99
C HIS A 432 -21.04 24.17 -22.04
N TYR A 433 -20.62 22.93 -22.26
CA TYR A 433 -19.60 22.26 -21.43
C TYR A 433 -18.16 22.60 -21.85
N GLY A 434 -17.96 23.22 -23.01
CA GLY A 434 -16.64 23.69 -23.47
C GLY A 434 -15.69 22.58 -23.94
N GLY A 435 -16.21 21.40 -24.27
CA GLY A 435 -15.40 20.27 -24.73
C GLY A 435 -16.25 19.10 -25.26
N PRO A 436 -15.62 18.10 -25.91
CA PRO A 436 -16.32 17.00 -26.56
C PRO A 436 -17.26 16.23 -25.61
N GLN A 437 -18.38 15.76 -26.14
CA GLN A 437 -19.45 15.13 -25.37
C GLN A 437 -19.85 13.75 -25.92
N ASP A 438 -20.25 12.87 -25.01
CA ASP A 438 -20.94 11.60 -25.22
C ASP A 438 -22.39 11.76 -24.75
N ILE A 439 -23.34 11.63 -25.67
CA ILE A 439 -24.76 11.94 -25.47
C ILE A 439 -25.62 10.73 -25.82
N GLU A 440 -26.42 10.26 -24.87
CA GLU A 440 -27.48 9.29 -25.13
C GLU A 440 -28.79 9.99 -25.49
N TRP A 441 -29.50 9.48 -26.48
CA TRP A 441 -30.74 10.08 -26.97
C TRP A 441 -31.76 9.02 -27.43
N ALA A 442 -33.02 9.45 -27.54
CA ALA A 442 -34.10 8.67 -28.13
C ALA A 442 -35.07 9.57 -28.89
N PHE A 443 -35.65 9.06 -29.97
CA PHE A 443 -36.86 9.62 -30.57
C PHE A 443 -38.08 8.81 -30.15
N THR A 444 -39.12 9.51 -29.71
CA THR A 444 -40.42 8.92 -29.37
C THR A 444 -41.18 8.46 -30.64
N PRO A 445 -42.29 7.69 -30.51
CA PRO A 445 -43.14 7.33 -31.65
C PRO A 445 -43.64 8.51 -32.48
N ASP A 446 -43.86 9.66 -31.84
CA ASP A 446 -44.22 10.94 -32.45
C ASP A 446 -43.02 11.77 -32.94
N LEU A 447 -41.83 11.17 -32.96
CA LEU A 447 -40.58 11.75 -33.48
C LEU A 447 -40.13 13.01 -32.72
N GLN A 448 -40.39 13.08 -31.41
CA GLN A 448 -39.80 14.08 -30.52
C GLN A 448 -38.45 13.59 -30.01
N LEU A 449 -37.42 14.44 -30.10
CA LEU A 449 -36.10 14.16 -29.54
C LEU A 449 -36.15 14.24 -28.01
N MET A 450 -35.60 13.24 -27.33
CA MET A 450 -35.40 13.19 -25.89
C MET A 450 -33.93 12.88 -25.59
N LEU A 451 -33.29 13.73 -24.81
CA LEU A 451 -31.93 13.51 -24.32
C LEU A 451 -31.96 12.72 -23.02
N LEU A 452 -31.22 11.62 -22.98
CA LEU A 452 -31.26 10.64 -21.89
C LEU A 452 -30.04 10.72 -20.98
N GLN A 453 -28.91 11.21 -21.48
CA GLN A 453 -27.66 11.42 -20.72
C GLN A 453 -26.71 12.33 -21.51
N THR A 454 -25.85 13.06 -20.82
CA THR A 454 -24.65 13.68 -21.41
C THR A 454 -23.48 13.55 -20.45
N ARG A 455 -22.27 13.43 -20.99
CA ARG A 455 -21.02 13.43 -20.23
C ARG A 455 -19.83 13.87 -21.08
N PRO A 456 -18.75 14.37 -20.46
CA PRO A 456 -17.51 14.66 -21.17
C PRO A 456 -16.95 13.42 -21.87
N LEU A 457 -16.51 13.59 -23.11
CA LEU A 457 -15.83 12.56 -23.89
C LEU A 457 -14.32 12.72 -23.76
N ASP A 458 -13.64 11.68 -23.25
CA ASP A 458 -12.18 11.62 -23.27
C ASP A 458 -11.70 11.20 -24.67
N VAL A 459 -10.99 12.11 -25.34
CA VAL A 459 -10.51 11.92 -26.70
C VAL A 459 -9.02 11.59 -26.64
N GLN A 460 -8.66 10.35 -27.00
CA GLN A 460 -7.26 9.95 -26.97
C GLN A 460 -6.50 10.56 -28.15
N GLY A 461 -5.27 11.00 -27.87
CA GLY A 461 -4.32 11.39 -28.90
C GLY A 461 -3.86 10.16 -29.67
N GLY A 462 -4.52 9.85 -30.78
CA GLY A 462 -4.07 8.81 -31.69
C GLY A 462 -2.64 9.10 -32.12
N GLN A 463 -1.71 8.20 -31.81
CA GLN A 463 -0.51 8.11 -32.64
C GLN A 463 -0.98 7.52 -33.96
N GLY A 464 -0.81 8.25 -35.06
CA GLY A 464 -1.27 7.81 -36.38
C GLY A 464 -0.81 6.38 -36.73
N PRO A 465 -1.41 5.75 -37.75
CA PRO A 465 -1.26 4.33 -38.02
C PRO A 465 0.22 3.91 -38.01
N ARG A 466 0.57 2.99 -37.11
CA ARG A 466 1.92 2.41 -37.03
C ARG A 466 2.21 1.68 -38.33
N LYS A 467 3.46 1.72 -38.80
CA LYS A 467 3.86 0.96 -40.00
C LYS A 467 3.50 -0.51 -39.81
N LEU A 468 2.66 -1.03 -40.72
CA LEU A 468 2.36 -2.45 -40.83
C LEU A 468 3.65 -3.26 -40.93
N LEU A 469 3.68 -4.43 -40.30
CA LEU A 469 4.77 -5.38 -40.47
C LEU A 469 4.72 -5.95 -41.90
N GLU A 470 5.59 -5.47 -42.79
CA GLU A 470 5.66 -5.93 -44.19
C GLU A 470 6.05 -7.42 -44.31
N ASP A 471 6.76 -7.97 -43.31
CA ASP A 471 7.33 -9.32 -43.34
C ASP A 471 6.46 -10.40 -42.63
N CYS A 472 5.29 -10.05 -42.09
CA CYS A 472 4.44 -10.99 -41.35
C CYS A 472 2.98 -10.96 -41.85
N THR A 473 2.43 -12.11 -42.22
CA THR A 473 1.01 -12.20 -42.62
C THR A 473 0.12 -12.27 -41.38
N PRO A 474 -0.89 -11.39 -41.24
CA PRO A 474 -1.81 -11.46 -40.11
C PRO A 474 -2.74 -12.69 -40.21
N LEU A 475 -3.05 -13.28 -39.05
CA LEU A 475 -4.08 -14.32 -38.89
C LEU A 475 -5.48 -13.76 -39.11
N LEU A 476 -5.69 -12.50 -38.73
CA LEU A 476 -6.95 -11.79 -38.85
C LEU A 476 -6.67 -10.32 -39.17
N HIS A 477 -7.41 -9.75 -40.12
CA HIS A 477 -7.30 -8.35 -40.54
C HIS A 477 -8.71 -7.80 -40.82
N CYS A 478 -9.52 -7.75 -39.76
CA CYS A 478 -10.90 -7.28 -39.80
C CYS A 478 -11.36 -6.78 -38.42
N GLY A 479 -12.44 -6.00 -38.41
CA GLY A 479 -12.96 -5.36 -37.20
C GLY A 479 -12.57 -3.89 -37.11
N ASN A 480 -13.06 -3.24 -36.05
CA ASN A 480 -12.86 -1.84 -35.74
C ASN A 480 -12.09 -1.70 -34.43
N THR A 481 -11.12 -0.79 -34.40
CA THR A 481 -10.35 -0.44 -33.21
C THR A 481 -11.29 0.11 -32.14
N ALA A 482 -11.47 -0.63 -31.05
CA ALA A 482 -12.25 -0.19 -29.90
C ALA A 482 -11.37 0.55 -28.88
N SER A 483 -10.11 0.12 -28.75
CA SER A 483 -9.07 0.73 -27.92
C SER A 483 -7.72 0.57 -28.62
N PRO A 484 -6.96 1.65 -28.86
CA PRO A 484 -5.71 1.61 -29.62
C PRO A 484 -4.57 0.92 -28.87
N GLY A 485 -3.50 0.61 -29.61
CA GLY A 485 -2.26 0.02 -29.11
C GLY A 485 -2.01 -1.40 -29.59
N ALA A 486 -0.89 -1.97 -29.14
CA ALA A 486 -0.47 -3.32 -29.47
C ALA A 486 -0.10 -4.11 -28.22
N ALA A 487 -0.45 -5.40 -28.20
CA ALA A 487 -0.20 -6.27 -27.07
C ALA A 487 -0.06 -7.73 -27.49
N SER A 488 0.72 -8.51 -26.74
CA SER A 488 0.94 -9.94 -27.01
C SER A 488 0.56 -10.76 -25.79
N GLY A 489 -0.02 -11.93 -26.05
CA GLY A 489 -0.45 -12.83 -24.99
C GLY A 489 -1.01 -14.14 -25.52
N VAL A 490 -1.31 -15.05 -24.59
CA VAL A 490 -1.95 -16.33 -24.89
C VAL A 490 -3.43 -16.10 -25.16
N VAL A 491 -3.93 -16.62 -26.28
CA VAL A 491 -5.36 -16.60 -26.64
C VAL A 491 -6.14 -17.43 -25.63
N HIS A 492 -7.12 -16.79 -24.99
CA HIS A 492 -8.10 -17.45 -24.13
C HIS A 492 -9.51 -17.11 -24.60
N ILE A 493 -10.23 -18.13 -25.06
CA ILE A 493 -11.59 -17.95 -25.58
C ILE A 493 -12.59 -18.03 -24.44
N VAL A 494 -13.38 -16.97 -24.26
CA VAL A 494 -14.40 -16.88 -23.21
C VAL A 494 -15.78 -16.97 -23.83
N ARG A 495 -16.55 -17.99 -23.44
CA ARG A 495 -17.93 -18.21 -23.91
C ARG A 495 -18.95 -18.10 -22.78
N LYS A 496 -18.57 -18.56 -21.59
CA LYS A 496 -19.40 -18.59 -20.38
C LYS A 496 -18.67 -17.90 -19.23
N ASP A 497 -19.42 -17.53 -18.19
CA ASP A 497 -18.87 -16.83 -17.03
C ASP A 497 -17.82 -17.65 -16.27
N VAL A 498 -17.88 -18.99 -16.35
CA VAL A 498 -16.86 -19.88 -15.75
C VAL A 498 -15.52 -19.79 -16.47
N ASP A 499 -15.51 -19.52 -17.78
CA ASP A 499 -14.27 -19.45 -18.58
C ASP A 499 -13.42 -18.24 -18.16
N MET A 500 -14.04 -17.20 -17.60
CA MET A 500 -13.39 -16.02 -17.03
C MET A 500 -12.53 -16.36 -15.79
N LEU A 501 -12.93 -17.38 -15.04
CA LEU A 501 -12.19 -17.83 -13.85
C LEU A 501 -10.82 -18.39 -14.25
N LEU A 502 -10.78 -19.06 -15.40
CA LEU A 502 -9.62 -19.77 -15.95
C LEU A 502 -8.71 -18.88 -16.81
N LEU A 503 -9.01 -17.58 -16.95
CA LEU A 503 -8.22 -16.67 -17.77
C LEU A 503 -6.79 -16.52 -17.21
N PRO A 504 -5.73 -16.92 -17.92
CA PRO A 504 -4.38 -16.75 -17.40
C PRO A 504 -3.98 -15.27 -17.30
N GLU A 505 -2.97 -14.96 -16.49
CA GLU A 505 -2.40 -13.62 -16.50
C GLU A 505 -1.76 -13.30 -17.85
N ASN A 506 -1.88 -12.05 -18.27
CA ASN A 506 -1.35 -11.53 -19.52
C ASN A 506 -1.95 -12.18 -20.78
N ALA A 507 -3.18 -12.67 -20.72
CA ALA A 507 -3.87 -13.31 -21.84
C ALA A 507 -4.46 -12.30 -22.84
N VAL A 508 -4.68 -12.73 -24.08
CA VAL A 508 -5.56 -12.05 -25.05
C VAL A 508 -6.94 -12.70 -24.95
N LEU A 509 -7.92 -11.94 -24.46
CA LEU A 509 -9.30 -12.39 -24.31
C LEU A 509 -9.99 -12.38 -25.66
N VAL A 510 -10.54 -13.53 -26.08
CA VAL A 510 -11.32 -13.64 -27.32
C VAL A 510 -12.75 -14.05 -26.98
N CYS A 511 -13.74 -13.30 -27.44
CA CYS A 511 -15.16 -13.57 -27.15
C CYS A 511 -16.06 -13.32 -28.36
N VAL A 512 -17.28 -13.85 -28.30
CA VAL A 512 -18.29 -13.60 -29.33
C VAL A 512 -18.86 -12.19 -29.18
N GLU A 513 -19.27 -11.81 -27.97
CA GLU A 513 -19.94 -10.54 -27.68
C GLU A 513 -19.11 -9.72 -26.68
N ALA A 514 -18.88 -8.44 -27.02
CA ALA A 514 -18.19 -7.44 -26.21
C ALA A 514 -19.02 -6.99 -24.99
N SER A 515 -19.37 -7.94 -24.11
CA SER A 515 -20.23 -7.70 -22.96
C SER A 515 -19.51 -6.90 -21.85
N PRO A 516 -20.19 -5.94 -21.18
CA PRO A 516 -19.62 -5.17 -20.08
C PRO A 516 -19.05 -6.02 -18.93
N LYS A 517 -19.58 -7.24 -18.73
CA LYS A 517 -19.12 -8.17 -17.69
C LYS A 517 -17.64 -8.56 -17.81
N TRP A 518 -17.07 -8.47 -19.02
CA TRP A 518 -15.64 -8.74 -19.25
C TRP A 518 -14.74 -7.67 -18.63
N ALA A 519 -15.27 -6.51 -18.23
CA ALA A 519 -14.53 -5.48 -17.50
C ALA A 519 -13.84 -6.02 -16.24
N ALA A 520 -14.44 -7.01 -15.57
CA ALA A 520 -13.91 -7.60 -14.34
C ALA A 520 -12.59 -8.38 -14.53
N VAL A 521 -12.22 -8.77 -15.75
CA VAL A 521 -10.96 -9.45 -16.06
C VAL A 521 -9.93 -8.59 -16.77
N LEU A 522 -10.25 -7.36 -17.14
CA LEU A 522 -9.35 -6.51 -17.94
C LEU A 522 -7.98 -6.33 -17.32
N ALA A 523 -7.89 -6.27 -15.99
CA ALA A 523 -6.61 -6.15 -15.28
C ALA A 523 -5.66 -7.35 -15.48
N ARG A 524 -6.18 -8.49 -15.95
CA ARG A 524 -5.42 -9.71 -16.28
C ARG A 524 -5.19 -9.86 -17.79
N CYS A 525 -5.89 -9.07 -18.61
CA CYS A 525 -5.80 -9.12 -20.07
C CYS A 525 -4.69 -8.18 -20.59
N GLN A 526 -3.99 -8.64 -21.62
CA GLN A 526 -3.13 -7.80 -22.45
C GLN A 526 -3.88 -7.23 -23.66
N GLY A 527 -4.93 -7.92 -24.13
CA GLY A 527 -5.75 -7.44 -25.25
C GLY A 527 -7.13 -8.09 -25.29
N ILE A 528 -8.04 -7.52 -26.09
CA ILE A 528 -9.41 -8.02 -26.28
C ILE A 528 -9.73 -8.13 -27.77
N ILE A 529 -10.33 -9.25 -28.17
CA ILE A 529 -10.86 -9.46 -29.52
C ILE A 529 -12.31 -9.93 -29.38
N ALA A 530 -13.26 -9.18 -29.96
CA ALA A 530 -14.68 -9.54 -29.94
C ALA A 530 -15.25 -9.62 -31.36
N GLU A 531 -16.03 -10.68 -31.65
CA GLU A 531 -16.69 -10.83 -32.95
C GLU A 531 -17.82 -9.82 -33.15
N GLN A 532 -18.53 -9.47 -32.07
CA GLN A 532 -19.64 -8.54 -32.03
C GLN A 532 -19.40 -7.49 -30.94
N GLY A 533 -19.66 -6.23 -31.29
CA GLY A 533 -19.52 -5.11 -30.37
C GLY A 533 -19.39 -3.78 -31.11
N SER A 534 -19.82 -2.70 -30.46
CA SER A 534 -19.65 -1.34 -30.99
C SER A 534 -18.44 -0.67 -30.37
N VAL A 535 -17.73 0.15 -31.15
CA VAL A 535 -16.70 1.08 -30.64
C VAL A 535 -17.30 2.05 -29.61
N ALA A 536 -18.60 2.33 -29.72
CA ALA A 536 -19.35 3.14 -28.77
C ALA A 536 -19.79 2.37 -27.50
N GLY A 537 -19.58 1.05 -27.44
CA GLY A 537 -20.10 0.22 -26.35
C GLY A 537 -19.31 0.39 -25.05
N HIS A 538 -19.95 0.04 -23.92
CA HIS A 538 -19.35 0.12 -22.59
C HIS A 538 -17.97 -0.54 -22.47
N LEU A 539 -17.80 -1.78 -22.98
CA LEU A 539 -16.52 -2.47 -22.87
C LEU A 539 -15.41 -1.74 -23.64
N ALA A 540 -15.72 -1.06 -24.74
CA ALA A 540 -14.74 -0.26 -25.49
C ALA A 540 -14.25 0.94 -24.66
N ASN A 541 -15.18 1.66 -24.03
CA ASN A 541 -14.87 2.77 -23.14
C ASN A 541 -13.97 2.30 -21.98
N VAL A 542 -14.31 1.19 -21.33
CA VAL A 542 -13.51 0.64 -20.22
C VAL A 542 -12.14 0.14 -20.72
N ALA A 543 -12.05 -0.50 -21.88
CA ALA A 543 -10.77 -0.93 -22.44
C ALA A 543 -9.82 0.27 -22.70
N ARG A 544 -10.36 1.38 -23.23
CA ARG A 544 -9.61 2.63 -23.44
C ARG A 544 -9.08 3.22 -22.15
N GLU A 545 -9.90 3.26 -21.10
CA GLU A 545 -9.48 3.72 -19.77
C GLU A 545 -8.33 2.87 -19.21
N PHE A 546 -8.46 1.54 -19.31
CA PHE A 546 -7.42 0.62 -18.84
C PHE A 546 -6.19 0.62 -19.77
N GLY A 547 -6.30 1.18 -20.98
CA GLY A 547 -5.26 1.11 -22.02
C GLY A 547 -5.00 -0.30 -22.49
N VAL A 548 -6.03 -1.15 -22.47
CA VAL A 548 -5.95 -2.50 -23.03
C VAL A 548 -6.35 -2.41 -24.49
N PRO A 549 -5.47 -2.75 -25.45
CA PRO A 549 -5.81 -2.79 -26.87
C PRO A 549 -7.02 -3.69 -27.13
N ALA A 550 -7.95 -3.21 -27.95
CA ALA A 550 -9.21 -3.91 -28.19
C ALA A 550 -9.67 -3.77 -29.64
N LEU A 551 -10.09 -4.89 -30.24
CA LEU A 551 -10.61 -5.01 -31.59
C LEU A 551 -12.01 -5.65 -31.57
N PHE A 552 -13.04 -4.91 -31.97
CA PHE A 552 -14.43 -5.38 -31.98
C PHE A 552 -14.95 -5.53 -33.42
N GLY A 553 -15.94 -6.38 -33.66
CA GLY A 553 -16.39 -6.68 -35.02
C GLY A 553 -15.43 -7.60 -35.79
N ALA A 554 -14.49 -8.25 -35.10
CA ALA A 554 -13.52 -9.18 -35.67
C ALA A 554 -14.21 -10.51 -36.01
N THR A 555 -14.89 -10.54 -37.16
CA THR A 555 -15.75 -11.67 -37.55
C THR A 555 -14.96 -12.97 -37.61
N ASP A 556 -15.54 -14.07 -37.08
CA ASP A 556 -14.95 -15.42 -36.99
C ASP A 556 -13.67 -15.55 -36.13
N ALA A 557 -13.32 -14.54 -35.31
CA ALA A 557 -12.15 -14.59 -34.43
C ALA A 557 -12.10 -15.84 -33.53
N THR A 558 -13.23 -16.30 -32.99
CA THR A 558 -13.29 -17.49 -32.13
C THR A 558 -13.10 -18.81 -32.87
N LYS A 559 -13.15 -18.79 -34.21
CA LYS A 559 -12.89 -19.95 -35.07
C LYS A 559 -11.46 -19.96 -35.62
N ILE A 560 -10.92 -18.78 -35.91
CA ILE A 560 -9.60 -18.60 -36.50
C ILE A 560 -8.50 -18.75 -35.43
N LEU A 561 -8.69 -18.15 -34.25
CA LEU A 561 -7.71 -18.15 -33.18
C LEU A 561 -7.87 -19.41 -32.31
N ALA A 562 -6.75 -20.10 -32.03
CA ALA A 562 -6.77 -21.32 -31.22
C ALA A 562 -6.52 -21.02 -29.73
N PRO A 563 -7.26 -21.64 -28.78
CA PRO A 563 -6.94 -21.55 -27.36
C PRO A 563 -5.49 -21.95 -27.06
N GLY A 564 -4.81 -21.19 -26.22
CA GLY A 564 -3.40 -21.46 -25.86
C GLY A 564 -2.38 -20.93 -26.88
N GLN A 565 -2.81 -20.45 -28.05
CA GLN A 565 -1.92 -19.87 -29.05
C GLN A 565 -1.40 -18.49 -28.59
N VAL A 566 -0.11 -18.23 -28.73
CA VAL A 566 0.43 -16.87 -28.53
C VAL A 566 0.18 -16.04 -29.78
N VAL A 567 -0.40 -14.86 -29.60
CA VAL A 567 -0.67 -13.90 -30.69
C VAL A 567 -0.28 -12.49 -30.27
N THR A 568 -0.04 -11.64 -31.28
CA THR A 568 0.09 -10.20 -31.09
C THR A 568 -1.12 -9.51 -31.70
N LEU A 569 -1.90 -8.82 -30.87
CA LEU A 569 -2.96 -7.91 -31.29
C LEU A 569 -2.35 -6.55 -31.64
N ASP A 570 -2.56 -6.10 -32.86
CA ASP A 570 -2.31 -4.73 -33.32
C ASP A 570 -3.66 -4.06 -33.56
N ALA A 571 -4.19 -3.42 -32.51
CA ALA A 571 -5.49 -2.78 -32.58
C ALA A 571 -5.45 -1.52 -33.46
N ASP A 572 -4.29 -0.86 -33.60
CA ASP A 572 -4.14 0.35 -34.43
C ASP A 572 -4.36 0.04 -35.92
N ASN A 573 -3.93 -1.14 -36.38
CA ASN A 573 -4.08 -1.59 -37.76
C ASN A 573 -5.21 -2.63 -37.95
N ALA A 574 -6.04 -2.86 -36.94
CA ALA A 574 -7.11 -3.87 -36.96
C ALA A 574 -6.61 -5.28 -37.37
N ALA A 575 -5.43 -5.67 -36.88
CA ALA A 575 -4.75 -6.89 -37.27
C ALA A 575 -4.33 -7.76 -36.08
N VAL A 576 -4.27 -9.08 -36.28
CA VAL A 576 -3.77 -10.05 -35.31
C VAL A 576 -2.69 -10.89 -35.96
N TYR A 577 -1.51 -10.95 -35.38
CA TYR A 577 -0.34 -11.67 -35.89
C TYR A 577 -0.05 -12.93 -35.09
N PRO A 578 0.53 -13.97 -35.72
CA PRO A 578 0.98 -15.16 -34.99
C PRO A 578 2.21 -14.85 -34.13
N GLY A 579 2.27 -15.42 -32.93
CA GLY A 579 3.42 -15.27 -32.03
C GLY A 579 3.56 -13.88 -31.42
N GLN A 580 4.68 -13.66 -30.73
CA GLN A 580 5.04 -12.38 -30.15
C GLN A 580 5.84 -11.54 -31.16
N GLN A 581 5.37 -10.33 -31.45
CA GLN A 581 6.00 -9.40 -32.40
C GLN A 581 6.59 -8.19 -31.66
N ASP A 582 7.85 -8.30 -31.22
CA ASP A 582 8.49 -7.29 -30.37
C ASP A 582 8.55 -5.90 -31.01
N ALA A 583 8.67 -5.82 -32.34
CA ALA A 583 8.66 -4.55 -33.08
C ALA A 583 7.39 -3.70 -32.87
N LEU A 584 6.25 -4.35 -32.59
CA LEU A 584 4.98 -3.69 -32.27
C LEU A 584 4.87 -3.35 -30.77
N LEU A 585 5.50 -4.15 -29.90
CA LEU A 585 5.41 -4.03 -28.44
C LEU A 585 6.35 -2.96 -27.86
N ASP A 586 7.54 -2.77 -28.43
CA ASP A 586 8.52 -1.78 -27.97
C ASP A 586 8.03 -0.32 -28.15
N GLN A 587 7.01 -0.13 -28.99
CA GLN A 587 6.37 1.16 -29.25
C GLN A 587 5.16 1.40 -28.34
N ALA A 588 4.79 0.46 -27.46
CA ALA A 588 3.65 0.61 -26.56
C ALA A 588 4.07 1.33 -25.26
N PRO A 589 3.41 2.44 -24.85
CA PRO A 589 3.71 3.10 -23.59
C PRO A 589 3.42 2.17 -22.41
N ARG A 590 4.41 1.92 -21.55
CA ARG A 590 4.22 1.22 -20.27
C ARG A 590 3.47 2.14 -19.31
N LYS A 591 2.20 1.86 -19.04
CA LYS A 591 1.41 2.61 -18.05
C LYS A 591 1.87 2.31 -16.62
N PRO A 592 1.82 3.29 -15.70
CA PRO A 592 2.11 3.07 -14.29
C PRO A 592 1.14 2.07 -13.66
N VAL A 593 1.63 1.33 -12.66
CA VAL A 593 0.90 0.25 -11.98
C VAL A 593 -0.33 0.79 -11.23
N MET A 594 -0.27 2.02 -10.71
CA MET A 594 -1.36 2.74 -10.05
C MET A 594 -1.21 4.24 -10.33
N ALA A 595 -2.31 4.98 -10.45
CA ALA A 595 -2.27 6.42 -10.67
C ALA A 595 -1.95 7.17 -9.36
N GLU A 596 -0.96 8.08 -9.40
CA GLU A 596 -0.48 8.83 -8.23
C GLU A 596 -1.53 9.79 -7.65
N ASP A 597 -2.49 10.21 -8.46
CA ASP A 597 -3.62 11.07 -8.07
C ASP A 597 -4.82 10.28 -7.50
N SER A 598 -4.78 8.94 -7.51
CA SER A 598 -5.91 8.14 -7.01
C SER A 598 -6.20 8.38 -5.52
N PRO A 599 -7.47 8.38 -5.08
CA PRO A 599 -7.83 8.62 -3.68
C PRO A 599 -7.14 7.69 -2.68
N VAL A 600 -6.97 6.40 -3.02
CA VAL A 600 -6.26 5.43 -2.19
C VAL A 600 -4.77 5.77 -2.08
N PHE A 601 -4.10 6.15 -3.19
CA PHE A 601 -2.70 6.55 -3.15
C PHE A 601 -2.50 7.81 -2.34
N GLN A 602 -3.37 8.81 -2.52
CA GLN A 602 -3.36 10.04 -1.74
C GLN A 602 -3.60 9.78 -0.24
N THR A 603 -4.46 8.82 0.09
CA THR A 603 -4.66 8.37 1.48
C THR A 603 -3.39 7.74 2.05
N LEU A 604 -2.70 6.89 1.30
CA LEU A 604 -1.41 6.32 1.71
C LEU A 604 -0.40 7.42 2.04
N LEU A 605 -0.27 8.45 1.18
CA LEU A 605 0.66 9.55 1.41
C LEU A 605 0.34 10.33 2.70
N ARG A 606 -0.94 10.69 2.92
CA ARG A 606 -1.37 11.43 4.12
C ARG A 606 -1.16 10.63 5.40
N VAL A 607 -1.52 9.35 5.38
CA VAL A 607 -1.28 8.43 6.50
C VAL A 607 0.22 8.25 6.75
N SER A 608 1.01 8.04 5.69
CA SER A 608 2.46 7.83 5.78
C SER A 608 3.18 9.03 6.41
N ALA A 609 2.70 10.25 6.18
CA ALA A 609 3.22 11.47 6.81
C ALA A 609 3.17 11.45 8.35
N HIS A 610 2.24 10.69 8.94
CA HIS A 610 2.11 10.51 10.39
C HIS A 610 2.82 9.25 10.92
N ILE A 611 3.34 8.41 10.03
CA ILE A 611 3.96 7.12 10.37
C ILE A 611 5.46 7.15 10.15
N ALA A 612 5.91 7.37 8.91
CA ALA A 612 7.26 7.05 8.46
C ALA A 612 8.35 8.09 8.76
N PRO A 613 8.10 9.43 8.71
CA PRO A 613 9.16 10.41 8.94
C PRO A 613 9.82 10.25 10.31
N LEU A 614 11.16 10.28 10.34
CA LEU A 614 11.96 10.22 11.56
C LEU A 614 12.51 11.61 11.90
N ASN A 615 11.88 12.28 12.87
CA ASN A 615 12.27 13.61 13.33
C ASN A 615 13.24 13.52 14.53
N LEU A 616 13.09 12.49 15.37
CA LEU A 616 13.93 12.24 16.55
C LEU A 616 15.23 11.50 16.20
N THR A 617 16.18 12.20 15.58
CA THR A 617 17.43 11.60 15.07
C THR A 617 18.60 11.59 16.07
N ASN A 618 18.67 12.54 17.01
CA ASN A 618 19.80 12.67 17.95
C ASN A 618 19.39 12.36 19.41
N PRO A 619 19.72 11.18 19.96
CA PRO A 619 19.40 10.79 21.33
C PRO A 619 19.98 11.67 22.44
N ASP A 620 21.09 12.38 22.15
CA ASP A 620 21.75 13.27 23.10
C ASP A 620 21.13 14.68 23.13
N SER A 621 20.18 14.96 22.23
CA SER A 621 19.49 16.26 22.18
C SER A 621 18.48 16.41 23.31
N VAL A 622 18.32 17.63 23.82
CA VAL A 622 17.23 17.99 24.75
C VAL A 622 15.87 17.79 24.07
N GLU A 623 15.82 17.89 22.74
CA GLU A 623 14.63 17.66 21.94
C GLU A 623 14.24 16.18 21.88
N PHE A 624 15.12 15.24 22.26
CA PHE A 624 14.84 13.81 22.35
C PHE A 624 13.99 13.49 23.58
N ALA A 625 12.74 13.93 23.55
CA ALA A 625 11.77 13.85 24.63
C ALA A 625 10.46 13.20 24.14
N ALA A 626 9.80 12.46 25.04
CA ALA A 626 8.53 11.79 24.76
C ALA A 626 7.43 12.73 24.23
N ALA A 627 7.41 13.98 24.70
CA ALA A 627 6.44 15.00 24.29
C ALA A 627 6.68 15.53 22.86
N ASN A 628 7.89 15.32 22.31
CA ASN A 628 8.27 15.81 20.98
C ASN A 628 8.11 14.75 19.88
N CYS A 629 7.59 13.56 20.20
CA CYS A 629 7.27 12.55 19.20
C CYS A 629 6.11 13.03 18.31
N GLN A 630 6.34 13.14 17.00
CA GLN A 630 5.33 13.63 16.04
C GLN A 630 4.79 12.51 15.15
N THR A 631 5.56 11.45 14.96
CA THR A 631 5.18 10.29 14.15
C THR A 631 5.23 8.98 14.94
N LEU A 632 4.62 7.92 14.40
CA LEU A 632 4.78 6.58 14.98
C LEU A 632 6.24 6.11 14.97
N HIS A 633 7.04 6.47 13.95
CA HIS A 633 8.47 6.16 13.90
C HIS A 633 9.26 6.90 14.99
N ASP A 634 8.92 8.16 15.30
CA ASP A 634 9.50 8.89 16.43
C ASP A 634 9.27 8.15 17.76
N ILE A 635 8.03 7.69 18.01
CA ILE A 635 7.71 6.90 19.21
C ILE A 635 8.49 5.59 19.23
N THR A 636 8.52 4.86 18.10
CA THR A 636 9.29 3.62 17.95
C THR A 636 10.77 3.84 18.31
N ARG A 637 11.41 4.87 17.74
CA ARG A 637 12.81 5.21 18.00
C ARG A 637 13.05 5.60 19.46
N PHE A 638 12.18 6.44 20.02
CA PHE A 638 12.27 6.86 21.42
C PHE A 638 12.13 5.68 22.38
N CYS A 639 11.13 4.83 22.16
CA CYS A 639 10.88 3.64 22.97
C CYS A 639 12.05 2.67 22.92
N HIS A 640 12.59 2.40 21.73
CA HIS A 640 13.80 1.58 21.58
C HIS A 640 14.96 2.15 22.41
N GLU A 641 15.33 3.42 22.18
CA GLU A 641 16.46 4.06 22.86
C GLU A 641 16.31 4.07 24.39
N LYS A 642 15.13 4.46 24.92
CA LYS A 642 14.91 4.52 26.37
C LYS A 642 14.80 3.15 27.01
N SER A 643 14.23 2.16 26.32
CA SER A 643 14.13 0.80 26.86
C SER A 643 15.51 0.18 27.12
N VAL A 644 16.45 0.43 26.20
CA VAL A 644 17.86 0.03 26.32
C VAL A 644 18.47 0.71 27.55
N ALA A 645 18.33 2.04 27.67
CA ALA A 645 18.86 2.80 28.81
C ALA A 645 18.30 2.38 30.18
N GLU A 646 17.01 2.06 30.27
CA GLU A 646 16.36 1.65 31.52
C GLU A 646 16.77 0.22 31.93
N MET A 647 16.87 -0.71 30.97
CA MET A 647 17.39 -2.05 31.24
C MET A 647 18.82 -2.01 31.80
N PHE A 648 19.68 -1.12 31.28
CA PHE A 648 21.04 -0.94 31.78
C PHE A 648 21.12 -0.26 33.14
N SER A 649 20.24 0.70 33.42
CA SER A 649 20.21 1.35 34.73
C SER A 649 19.78 0.37 35.81
N PHE A 650 18.74 -0.42 35.55
CA PHE A 650 18.31 -1.48 36.47
C PHE A 650 19.41 -2.51 36.73
N GLY A 651 20.10 -2.96 35.68
CA GLY A 651 21.19 -3.94 35.80
C GLY A 651 22.38 -3.47 36.63
N ARG A 652 22.67 -2.16 36.64
CA ARG A 652 23.71 -1.57 37.50
C ARG A 652 23.30 -1.50 38.96
N ASP A 653 22.02 -1.27 39.22
CA ASP A 653 21.51 -0.98 40.56
C ASP A 653 21.18 -2.25 41.37
N HIS A 654 20.93 -3.41 40.72
CA HIS A 654 20.36 -4.60 41.37
C HIS A 654 21.16 -5.91 41.22
N ASN A 655 22.47 -5.87 40.87
CA ASN A 655 23.37 -7.04 40.81
C ASN A 655 22.75 -8.35 40.25
N PHE A 656 22.64 -8.42 38.92
CA PHE A 656 22.18 -9.55 38.09
C PHE A 656 22.43 -10.97 38.66
N SER A 657 21.43 -11.87 38.61
CA SER A 657 21.58 -13.27 39.04
C SER A 657 22.25 -14.18 37.99
N LEU A 658 22.99 -15.17 38.49
CA LEU A 658 23.93 -16.05 37.76
C LEU A 658 23.28 -17.03 36.75
N ARG A 659 21.94 -17.15 36.70
CA ARG A 659 21.26 -18.20 35.90
C ARG A 659 20.96 -17.83 34.44
N SER A 660 20.92 -16.53 34.10
CA SER A 660 20.56 -16.06 32.74
C SER A 660 21.76 -15.79 31.82
N SER A 661 22.98 -15.86 32.35
CA SER A 661 24.22 -15.62 31.59
C SER A 661 24.95 -16.94 31.28
N LYS A 662 25.42 -17.11 30.05
CA LYS A 662 26.23 -18.27 29.62
C LYS A 662 27.68 -17.86 29.47
N GLN A 663 28.62 -18.59 30.05
CA GLN A 663 30.04 -18.29 29.90
C GLN A 663 30.53 -18.74 28.51
N LEU A 664 31.22 -17.84 27.80
CA LEU A 664 31.73 -18.10 26.46
C LEU A 664 32.94 -19.06 26.52
N LYS A 665 32.88 -20.16 25.75
CA LYS A 665 34.02 -21.05 25.51
C LYS A 665 35.01 -20.34 24.58
N SER A 666 36.06 -19.75 25.12
CA SER A 666 37.14 -19.10 24.35
C SER A 666 38.52 -19.36 24.94
N ILE A 667 39.53 -19.27 24.07
CA ILE A 667 40.96 -19.33 24.38
C ILE A 667 41.57 -17.95 24.70
N VAL A 668 40.81 -16.86 24.50
CA VAL A 668 41.25 -15.50 24.81
C VAL A 668 41.42 -15.35 26.32
N PRO A 669 42.49 -14.67 26.79
CA PRO A 669 42.65 -14.38 28.21
C PRO A 669 41.41 -13.67 28.77
N MET A 670 40.97 -14.05 29.98
CA MET A 670 39.76 -13.58 30.69
C MET A 670 38.49 -14.42 30.45
N GLN A 671 37.58 -14.36 31.42
CA GLN A 671 36.28 -14.98 31.33
C GLN A 671 35.25 -13.97 30.81
N TRP A 672 34.39 -14.43 29.91
CA TRP A 672 33.35 -13.64 29.24
C TRP A 672 32.01 -14.34 29.40
N TRP A 673 30.97 -13.58 29.69
CA TRP A 673 29.61 -14.06 29.83
C TRP A 673 28.74 -13.43 28.77
N VAL A 674 27.79 -14.20 28.25
CA VAL A 674 26.88 -13.78 27.19
C VAL A 674 25.46 -13.99 27.66
N ILE A 675 24.67 -12.94 27.56
CA ILE A 675 23.24 -12.91 27.85
C ILE A 675 22.55 -12.79 26.50
N ASN A 676 21.83 -13.84 26.11
CA ASN A 676 21.00 -13.81 24.91
C ASN A 676 19.71 -13.05 25.22
N LEU A 677 19.47 -11.94 24.52
CA LEU A 677 18.26 -11.12 24.64
C LEU A 677 17.08 -11.74 23.88
N GLU A 678 17.33 -12.33 22.71
CA GLU A 678 16.30 -12.98 21.89
C GLU A 678 16.93 -13.94 20.87
N ASP A 679 17.30 -13.43 19.70
CA ASP A 679 17.84 -14.16 18.55
C ASP A 679 19.37 -14.01 18.45
N GLY A 680 20.03 -13.68 19.57
CA GLY A 680 21.48 -13.56 19.65
C GLY A 680 22.21 -14.90 19.58
N PHE A 681 21.50 -16.02 19.80
CA PHE A 681 21.99 -17.38 19.59
C PHE A 681 21.33 -18.05 18.39
N HIS A 682 22.05 -18.92 17.69
CA HIS A 682 21.47 -19.76 16.63
C HIS A 682 20.50 -20.80 17.19
N LYS A 683 20.80 -21.35 18.38
CA LYS A 683 19.94 -22.26 19.14
C LYS A 683 20.02 -21.94 20.62
N GLU A 684 18.88 -21.95 21.31
CA GLU A 684 18.84 -21.77 22.76
C GLU A 684 19.50 -22.94 23.50
N THR A 685 20.23 -22.66 24.57
CA THR A 685 21.00 -23.67 25.32
C THR A 685 20.73 -23.62 26.81
N HIS A 686 20.51 -24.79 27.42
CA HIS A 686 20.36 -24.91 28.87
C HIS A 686 21.70 -25.03 29.62
N GLU A 687 22.80 -25.35 28.94
CA GLU A 687 24.16 -25.43 29.51
C GLU A 687 24.65 -24.08 30.04
N ASP A 688 25.52 -24.06 31.06
CA ASP A 688 26.12 -22.83 31.62
C ASP A 688 27.18 -22.18 30.71
N MET A 689 27.59 -22.88 29.64
CA MET A 689 28.60 -22.43 28.69
C MET A 689 28.05 -22.35 27.26
N VAL A 690 28.49 -21.37 26.46
CA VAL A 690 28.12 -21.20 25.05
C VAL A 690 29.37 -21.15 24.16
N SER A 691 29.33 -21.77 22.98
CA SER A 691 30.43 -21.67 21.99
C SER A 691 30.24 -20.48 21.06
N LEU A 692 31.33 -19.94 20.52
CA LEU A 692 31.26 -18.83 19.56
C LEU A 692 30.45 -19.21 18.30
N ALA A 693 30.52 -20.47 17.87
CA ALA A 693 29.74 -21.00 16.73
C ALA A 693 28.22 -20.98 16.95
N ASN A 694 27.75 -20.85 18.20
CA ASN A 694 26.32 -20.71 18.50
C ASN A 694 25.87 -19.24 18.60
N ILE A 695 26.78 -18.28 18.50
CA ILE A 695 26.45 -16.85 18.53
C ILE A 695 25.98 -16.40 17.14
N ALA A 696 24.75 -15.89 17.05
CA ALA A 696 24.17 -15.34 15.83
C ALA A 696 24.30 -13.80 15.74
N SER A 697 24.74 -13.14 16.82
CA SER A 697 24.88 -11.68 16.88
C SER A 697 26.02 -11.18 15.99
N ILE A 698 25.67 -10.56 14.87
CA ILE A 698 26.57 -9.96 13.89
C ILE A 698 27.54 -8.98 14.57
N PRO A 699 27.08 -7.98 15.33
CA PRO A 699 28.00 -7.00 15.90
C PRO A 699 28.81 -7.55 17.09
N MET A 700 28.37 -8.63 17.78
CA MET A 700 29.22 -9.32 18.74
C MET A 700 30.37 -10.04 18.04
N LEU A 701 30.08 -10.80 16.99
CA LEU A 701 31.09 -11.53 16.22
C LEU A 701 32.11 -10.57 15.61
N ALA A 702 31.68 -9.42 15.07
CA ALA A 702 32.57 -8.40 14.55
C ALA A 702 33.54 -7.86 15.63
N LEU A 703 33.02 -7.47 16.80
CA LEU A 703 33.87 -7.04 17.92
C LEU A 703 34.84 -8.17 18.34
N TRP A 704 34.36 -9.41 18.37
CA TRP A 704 35.14 -10.58 18.78
C TRP A 704 36.30 -10.89 17.82
N ARG A 705 36.08 -10.76 16.50
CA ARG A 705 37.15 -10.86 15.49
C ARG A 705 38.28 -9.88 15.77
N GLY A 706 37.95 -8.67 16.19
CA GLY A 706 38.93 -7.67 16.65
C GLY A 706 39.73 -8.05 17.89
N ILE A 707 39.06 -8.66 18.87
CA ILE A 707 39.66 -9.16 20.12
C ILE A 707 40.67 -10.27 19.82
N GLU A 708 40.36 -11.17 18.89
CA GLU A 708 41.19 -12.32 18.52
C GLU A 708 42.25 -12.01 17.46
N ALA A 709 42.14 -10.88 16.75
CA ALA A 709 43.01 -10.53 15.62
C ALA A 709 44.52 -10.57 15.94
N PHE A 710 44.90 -10.20 17.17
CA PHE A 710 46.28 -10.25 17.64
C PHE A 710 46.34 -10.80 19.08
N PRO A 711 47.20 -11.81 19.36
CA PRO A 711 47.37 -12.34 20.71
C PRO A 711 47.77 -11.25 21.69
N TRP A 712 47.13 -11.22 22.86
CA TRP A 712 47.52 -10.31 23.92
C TRP A 712 48.75 -10.85 24.67
N GLU A 713 49.86 -10.11 24.61
CA GLU A 713 51.17 -10.50 25.18
C GLU A 713 51.25 -10.34 26.72
N GLY A 714 50.17 -9.90 27.37
CA GLY A 714 50.12 -9.63 28.80
C GLY A 714 50.44 -8.18 29.19
N PRO A 715 50.49 -7.85 30.49
CA PRO A 715 50.87 -6.53 30.97
C PRO A 715 52.30 -6.15 30.53
N PRO A 716 52.55 -4.89 30.15
CA PRO A 716 53.90 -4.43 29.89
C PRO A 716 54.79 -4.52 31.15
N SER A 717 56.09 -4.80 30.97
CA SER A 717 57.04 -4.92 32.08
C SER A 717 57.21 -3.60 32.83
N LEU A 718 56.97 -3.63 34.15
CA LEU A 718 57.11 -2.47 35.03
C LEU A 718 58.54 -2.34 35.59
N ASP A 719 59.09 -1.12 35.57
CA ASP A 719 60.27 -0.79 36.39
C ASP A 719 59.91 -0.71 37.87
N GLY A 720 60.89 -0.97 38.77
CA GLY A 720 60.67 -1.01 40.23
C GLY A 720 60.02 0.25 40.83
N LYS A 721 60.25 1.44 40.24
CA LYS A 721 59.56 2.69 40.63
C LYS A 721 58.10 2.74 40.17
N GLY A 722 57.78 2.16 39.02
CA GLY A 722 56.41 2.08 38.48
C GLY A 722 55.52 1.16 39.31
N PHE A 723 56.06 0.04 39.80
CA PHE A 723 55.36 -0.90 40.68
C PHE A 723 54.97 -0.27 42.03
N LEU A 724 55.89 0.48 42.67
CA LEU A 724 55.62 1.19 43.92
C LEU A 724 54.54 2.27 43.78
N ALA A 725 54.50 2.99 42.65
CA ALA A 725 53.48 4.00 42.39
C ALA A 725 52.06 3.41 42.25
N VAL A 726 51.94 2.24 41.62
CA VAL A 726 50.67 1.49 41.50
C VAL A 726 50.20 0.99 42.87
N LEU A 727 51.09 0.42 43.68
CA LEU A 727 50.78 -0.01 45.05
C LEU A 727 50.33 1.16 45.94
N PHE A 728 51.01 2.30 45.86
CA PHE A 728 50.68 3.47 46.67
C PHE A 728 49.30 4.05 46.31
N GLN A 729 48.97 4.14 45.02
CA GLN A 729 47.65 4.58 44.54
C GLN A 729 46.51 3.65 44.97
N ALA A 730 46.74 2.33 44.94
CA ALA A 730 45.78 1.35 45.43
C ALA A 730 45.49 1.49 46.94
N THR A 731 46.46 1.96 47.73
CA THR A 731 46.31 2.17 49.18
C THR A 731 45.75 3.54 49.58
N ALA A 732 45.85 4.56 48.72
CA ALA A 732 45.50 5.94 49.05
C ALA A 732 44.03 6.31 48.75
N ASN A 733 43.33 5.51 47.94
CA ASN A 733 41.98 5.83 47.49
C ASN A 733 40.93 5.07 48.33
N ARG A 734 40.22 5.76 49.23
CA ARG A 734 39.19 5.14 50.10
C ARG A 734 37.93 4.65 49.38
N ASN A 735 37.72 5.07 48.13
CA ASN A 735 36.70 4.47 47.24
C ASN A 735 37.13 3.11 46.65
N LEU A 736 38.33 2.62 47.02
CA LEU A 736 38.94 1.37 46.57
C LEU A 736 39.25 0.45 47.78
N GLU A 737 38.42 0.46 48.82
CA GLU A 737 38.52 -0.51 49.93
C GLU A 737 38.28 -1.95 49.41
N PRO A 738 39.23 -2.90 49.58
CA PRO A 738 39.07 -4.29 49.13
C PRO A 738 38.04 -5.10 49.94
N THR A 739 37.37 -4.48 50.90
CA THR A 739 36.50 -5.14 51.90
C THR A 739 35.01 -5.17 51.54
N LEU A 740 34.60 -4.58 50.40
CA LEU A 740 33.26 -4.77 49.83
C LEU A 740 33.33 -5.75 48.66
N ALA A 741 33.19 -7.03 48.96
CA ALA A 741 32.99 -8.07 47.95
C ALA A 741 31.61 -7.91 47.29
N SER A 742 31.50 -7.06 46.25
CA SER A 742 30.41 -7.20 45.28
C SER A 742 30.85 -8.27 44.28
N ASN A 743 30.26 -9.46 44.38
CA ASN A 743 30.62 -10.65 43.58
C ASN A 743 30.39 -10.51 42.04
N PHE A 744 30.05 -9.31 41.54
CA PHE A 744 29.94 -8.96 40.12
C PHE A 744 30.93 -7.89 39.63
N ALA A 745 31.82 -7.37 40.49
CA ALA A 745 32.77 -6.32 40.09
C ALA A 745 33.99 -6.80 39.27
N GLU A 746 34.01 -8.06 38.80
CA GLU A 746 35.21 -8.66 38.18
C GLU A 746 34.96 -9.40 36.83
N ARG A 747 33.78 -9.25 36.19
CA ARG A 747 33.38 -10.07 35.02
C ARG A 747 33.04 -9.25 33.77
N ASN A 748 33.31 -9.80 32.58
CA ASN A 748 33.00 -9.19 31.28
C ASN A 748 31.68 -9.73 30.71
N TYR A 749 30.70 -8.87 30.43
CA TYR A 749 29.36 -9.27 29.99
C TYR A 749 28.99 -8.74 28.61
N PHE A 750 28.59 -9.63 27.73
CA PHE A 750 27.85 -9.35 26.50
C PHE A 750 26.35 -9.49 26.74
N MET A 751 25.58 -8.54 26.25
CA MET A 751 24.14 -8.65 26.06
C MET A 751 23.86 -8.53 24.56
N ILE A 752 23.24 -9.54 23.95
CA ILE A 752 23.17 -9.65 22.49
C ILE A 752 21.80 -10.03 21.95
N SER A 753 21.46 -9.46 20.79
CA SER A 753 20.50 -10.01 19.82
C SER A 753 21.21 -10.14 18.46
N LYS A 754 20.54 -10.64 17.42
CA LYS A 754 21.16 -10.80 16.09
C LYS A 754 21.82 -9.52 15.56
N HIS A 755 21.18 -8.37 15.77
CA HIS A 755 21.63 -7.07 15.26
C HIS A 755 22.11 -6.11 16.34
N PHE A 756 22.00 -6.46 17.62
CA PHE A 756 22.38 -5.58 18.73
C PHE A 756 23.42 -6.24 19.63
N ARG A 757 24.33 -5.43 20.18
CA ARG A 757 25.17 -5.84 21.31
C ARG A 757 25.46 -4.71 22.29
N ASN A 758 25.64 -5.09 23.54
CA ASN A 758 26.27 -4.29 24.57
C ASN A 758 27.32 -5.12 25.31
N LEU A 759 28.42 -4.49 25.73
CA LEU A 759 29.59 -5.11 26.35
C LEU A 759 29.91 -4.21 27.51
N GLN A 760 29.93 -4.79 28.69
CA GLN A 760 30.50 -4.18 29.88
C GLN A 760 31.75 -4.97 30.23
N SER A 761 32.91 -4.34 30.17
CA SER A 761 34.20 -4.95 30.51
C SER A 761 34.84 -4.19 31.66
N ARG A 762 35.19 -4.92 32.72
CA ARG A 762 35.92 -4.40 33.88
C ARG A 762 37.13 -5.27 34.14
N PHE A 763 38.29 -4.65 34.34
CA PHE A 763 39.53 -5.35 34.65
C PHE A 763 40.37 -4.51 35.61
N GLY A 764 40.47 -4.94 36.86
CA GLY A 764 41.06 -4.13 37.93
C GLY A 764 40.38 -2.77 38.05
N PHE A 765 41.13 -1.70 37.75
CA PHE A 765 40.71 -0.30 37.87
C PHE A 765 40.20 0.32 36.56
N HIS A 766 40.00 -0.51 35.51
CA HIS A 766 39.64 -0.09 34.16
C HIS A 766 38.20 -0.49 33.83
N PHE A 767 37.44 0.46 33.27
CA PHE A 767 36.05 0.28 32.86
C PHE A 767 35.88 0.64 31.39
N THR A 768 35.22 -0.24 30.65
CA THR A 768 34.95 -0.02 29.23
C THR A 768 33.57 -0.54 28.89
N SER A 769 32.80 0.27 28.16
CA SER A 769 31.54 -0.15 27.59
C SER A 769 31.51 0.06 26.10
N VAL A 770 31.02 -0.92 25.36
CA VAL A 770 30.75 -0.79 23.93
C VAL A 770 29.26 -1.07 23.73
N GLU A 771 28.60 -0.39 22.81
CA GLU A 771 27.22 -0.63 22.41
C GLU A 771 27.14 -0.46 20.90
N ALA A 772 26.42 -1.33 20.21
CA ALA A 772 26.24 -1.20 18.78
C ALA A 772 24.96 -1.85 18.27
N LEU A 773 24.36 -1.20 17.27
CA LEU A 773 23.30 -1.74 16.44
C LEU A 773 23.81 -1.82 15.01
N ALA A 774 23.78 -3.02 14.43
CA ALA A 774 24.22 -3.33 13.07
C ALA A 774 23.13 -4.14 12.36
N GLY A 775 22.20 -3.44 11.72
CA GLY A 775 21.14 -3.97 10.87
C GLY A 775 21.24 -3.48 9.43
N SER A 776 20.29 -3.89 8.59
CA SER A 776 20.24 -3.56 7.16
C SER A 776 20.01 -2.07 6.89
N ARG A 777 19.52 -1.30 7.86
CA ARG A 777 19.14 0.11 7.71
C ARG A 777 20.22 1.04 8.23
N ALA A 778 20.92 1.70 7.31
CA ALA A 778 22.04 2.59 7.64
C ALA A 778 21.69 3.66 8.68
N ARG A 779 20.53 4.31 8.55
CA ARG A 779 20.09 5.41 9.41
C ARG A 779 19.88 5.02 10.87
N GLU A 780 19.62 3.74 11.14
CA GLU A 780 19.34 3.24 12.49
C GLU A 780 20.60 2.77 13.21
N ASN A 781 21.63 2.40 12.44
CA ASN A 781 22.87 1.82 12.90
C ASN A 781 23.74 2.82 13.67
N TYR A 782 24.39 2.33 14.72
CA TYR A 782 25.28 3.16 15.54
C TYR A 782 26.32 2.32 16.30
N ILE A 783 27.39 2.99 16.73
CA ILE A 783 28.39 2.49 17.67
C ILE A 783 28.59 3.54 18.76
N ARG A 784 28.58 3.11 20.03
CA ARG A 784 28.97 3.93 21.18
C ARG A 784 30.05 3.21 21.97
N PHE A 785 31.13 3.92 22.24
CA PHE A 785 32.26 3.44 23.01
C PHE A 785 32.54 4.39 24.18
N ARG A 786 32.73 3.82 25.36
CA ARG A 786 33.10 4.57 26.56
C ARG A 786 34.25 3.87 27.26
N PHE A 787 35.18 4.67 27.71
CA PHE A 787 36.40 4.23 28.36
C PHE A 787 36.67 5.10 29.59
N LYS A 788 37.00 4.49 30.74
CA LYS A 788 37.36 5.23 31.96
C LYS A 788 38.28 4.42 32.89
N GLY A 789 39.16 5.14 33.61
CA GLY A 789 39.86 4.63 34.78
C GLY A 789 41.31 4.22 34.52
N GLY A 790 41.91 3.48 35.45
CA GLY A 790 43.28 2.98 35.37
C GLY A 790 43.97 2.81 36.72
N ALA A 791 45.11 2.12 36.70
CA ALA A 791 45.89 1.77 37.90
C ALA A 791 47.05 2.76 38.17
N ALA A 792 47.34 3.64 37.22
CA ALA A 792 48.38 4.66 37.32
C ALA A 792 47.86 6.00 37.90
N ASP A 793 48.75 6.97 38.10
CA ASP A 793 48.38 8.33 38.52
C ASP A 793 47.53 9.06 37.46
N ALA A 794 46.89 10.16 37.88
CA ALA A 794 45.96 10.93 37.05
C ALA A 794 46.56 11.34 35.70
N TYR A 795 47.81 11.83 35.69
CA TYR A 795 48.49 12.26 34.47
C TYR A 795 48.61 11.14 33.44
N ARG A 796 49.02 9.93 33.85
CA ARG A 796 49.14 8.79 32.93
C ARG A 796 47.79 8.23 32.45
N ARG A 797 46.75 8.30 33.29
CA ARG A 797 45.39 7.87 32.91
C ARG A 797 44.77 8.81 31.87
N GLU A 798 44.92 10.12 32.04
CA GLU A 798 44.50 11.15 31.08
C GLU A 798 45.22 11.01 29.73
N ARG A 799 46.53 10.79 29.76
CA ARG A 799 47.33 10.55 28.54
C ARG A 799 46.81 9.36 27.75
N ARG A 800 46.43 8.28 28.42
CA ARG A 800 45.86 7.11 27.74
C ARG A 800 44.47 7.40 27.18
N ALA A 801 43.60 8.08 27.93
CA ALA A 801 42.27 8.44 27.43
C ALA A 801 42.38 9.28 26.14
N SER A 802 43.34 10.21 26.11
CA SER A 802 43.69 11.01 24.92
C SER A 802 44.26 10.14 23.80
N PHE A 803 45.22 9.26 24.11
CA PHE A 803 45.81 8.32 23.15
C PHE A 803 44.77 7.45 22.44
N VAL A 804 43.82 6.87 23.19
CA VAL A 804 42.75 6.06 22.60
C VAL A 804 41.81 6.94 21.77
N GLY A 805 41.50 8.15 22.27
CA GLY A 805 40.66 9.11 21.57
C GLY A 805 41.23 9.51 20.21
N GLU A 806 42.50 9.91 20.16
CA GLU A 806 43.19 10.29 18.92
C GLU A 806 43.18 9.16 17.88
N ILE A 807 43.42 7.91 18.31
CA ILE A 807 43.38 6.77 17.38
C ILE A 807 41.97 6.59 16.80
N LEU A 808 40.91 6.72 17.62
CA LEU A 808 39.54 6.54 17.14
C LEU A 808 39.07 7.66 16.21
N GLU A 809 39.53 8.89 16.40
CA GLU A 809 39.25 10.01 15.48
C GLU A 809 39.77 9.74 14.06
N GLU A 810 40.91 9.04 13.92
CA GLU A 810 41.45 8.64 12.60
C GLU A 810 40.56 7.60 11.88
N TYR A 811 39.61 6.96 12.59
CA TYR A 811 38.70 5.94 12.06
C TYR A 811 37.22 6.34 12.20
N ASP A 812 36.90 7.61 11.94
CA ASP A 812 35.55 8.19 11.82
C ASP A 812 34.73 8.31 13.12
N PHE A 813 35.33 8.04 14.29
CA PHE A 813 34.61 8.26 15.54
C PHE A 813 34.59 9.73 15.92
N HIS A 814 33.43 10.21 16.35
CA HIS A 814 33.33 11.48 17.06
C HIS A 814 33.69 11.28 18.53
N VAL A 815 34.83 11.83 18.95
CA VAL A 815 35.40 11.62 20.29
C VAL A 815 35.23 12.84 21.20
N LYS A 816 35.00 12.58 22.49
CA LYS A 816 35.08 13.57 23.58
C LYS A 816 35.86 12.98 24.74
N VAL A 817 36.96 13.63 25.13
CA VAL A 817 37.77 13.28 26.30
C VAL A 817 37.52 14.28 27.43
N ARG A 818 37.32 13.77 28.65
CA ARG A 818 37.20 14.55 29.88
C ARG A 818 37.99 13.84 30.98
N GLU A 819 39.12 14.41 31.38
CA GLU A 819 40.05 13.80 32.34
C GLU A 819 40.40 12.36 31.93
N ASP A 820 40.15 11.36 32.78
CA ASP A 820 40.42 9.95 32.53
C ASP A 820 39.29 9.20 31.81
N ALA A 821 38.26 9.93 31.35
CA ALA A 821 37.10 9.38 30.65
C ALA A 821 37.08 9.80 29.18
N MET A 822 36.82 8.83 28.28
CA MET A 822 36.68 9.06 26.85
C MET A 822 35.36 8.46 26.34
N PHE A 823 34.70 9.20 25.45
CA PHE A 823 33.45 8.84 24.80
C PHE A 823 33.64 8.95 23.28
N ALA A 824 33.25 7.92 22.53
CA ALA A 824 33.35 7.89 21.07
C ALA A 824 32.04 7.37 20.46
N ARG A 825 31.56 7.98 19.37
CA ARG A 825 30.31 7.58 18.68
C ARG A 825 30.39 7.63 17.16
N ILE A 826 29.62 6.76 16.51
CA ILE A 826 29.31 6.73 15.07
C ILE A 826 27.81 6.47 14.93
N ASP A 827 27.12 7.18 14.03
CA ASP A 827 25.70 7.01 13.75
C ASP A 827 25.45 7.04 12.23
N GLY A 828 24.43 6.34 11.75
CA GLY A 828 23.92 6.52 10.38
C GLY A 828 24.73 5.84 9.28
N CYS A 829 25.35 4.67 9.53
CA CYS A 829 26.22 3.98 8.58
C CYS A 829 25.72 2.58 8.20
N ASP A 830 26.11 2.08 7.03
CA ASP A 830 25.75 0.72 6.58
C ASP A 830 26.27 -0.39 7.51
N GLN A 831 25.61 -1.55 7.53
CA GLN A 831 25.95 -2.67 8.41
C GLN A 831 27.43 -3.08 8.29
N SER A 832 27.92 -3.21 7.04
CA SER A 832 29.31 -3.58 6.77
C SER A 832 30.32 -2.56 7.29
N PHE A 833 29.94 -1.29 7.34
CA PHE A 833 30.78 -0.24 7.90
C PHE A 833 30.86 -0.37 9.42
N VAL A 834 29.71 -0.60 10.08
CA VAL A 834 29.63 -0.84 11.52
C VAL A 834 30.44 -2.06 11.94
N GLU A 835 30.34 -3.17 11.20
CA GLU A 835 31.11 -4.39 11.47
C GLU A 835 32.63 -4.13 11.45
N LYS A 836 33.14 -3.45 10.42
CA LYS A 836 34.57 -3.11 10.32
C LYS A 836 35.04 -2.21 11.46
N ARG A 837 34.23 -1.23 11.87
CA ARG A 837 34.57 -0.33 12.99
C ARG A 837 34.51 -1.05 14.33
N LEU A 838 33.65 -2.06 14.48
CA LEU A 838 33.62 -2.93 15.66
C LEU A 838 34.85 -3.84 15.74
N GLU A 839 35.33 -4.39 14.63
CA GLU A 839 36.59 -5.15 14.59
C GLU A 839 37.77 -4.31 15.10
N LEU A 840 37.87 -3.06 14.65
CA LEU A 840 38.89 -2.13 15.14
C LEU A 840 38.76 -1.87 16.65
N LEU A 841 37.54 -1.64 17.13
CA LEU A 841 37.28 -1.42 18.56
C LEU A 841 37.62 -2.64 19.42
N GLY A 842 37.42 -3.86 18.91
CA GLY A 842 37.79 -5.08 19.61
C GLY A 842 39.30 -5.14 19.89
N HIS A 843 40.11 -4.74 18.92
CA HIS A 843 41.57 -4.66 19.06
C HIS A 843 41.98 -3.56 20.05
N ILE A 844 41.44 -2.35 19.91
CA ILE A 844 41.65 -1.23 20.84
C ILE A 844 41.32 -1.64 22.27
N LEU A 845 40.18 -2.32 22.47
CA LEU A 845 39.69 -2.76 23.77
C LEU A 845 40.64 -3.73 24.46
N MET A 846 41.41 -4.54 23.72
CA MET A 846 42.38 -5.47 24.31
C MET A 846 43.76 -4.85 24.51
N HIS A 847 44.28 -4.12 23.52
CA HIS A 847 45.70 -3.73 23.47
C HIS A 847 46.01 -2.40 24.16
N THR A 848 45.00 -1.65 24.60
CA THR A 848 45.19 -0.37 25.30
C THR A 848 44.96 -0.43 26.82
N ARG A 849 44.50 -1.58 27.33
CA ARG A 849 43.99 -1.75 28.70
C ARG A 849 44.96 -1.45 29.83
N GLN A 850 46.27 -1.64 29.65
CA GLN A 850 47.28 -1.45 30.71
C GLN A 850 48.42 -0.51 30.30
N LEU A 851 48.25 0.20 29.18
CA LEU A 851 49.28 1.11 28.70
C LEU A 851 49.50 2.30 29.66
N ASP A 852 48.49 2.68 30.45
CA ASP A 852 48.63 3.74 31.47
C ASP A 852 49.79 3.47 32.45
N MET A 853 50.14 2.20 32.66
CA MET A 853 51.22 1.81 33.56
C MET A 853 52.60 2.26 33.08
N ILE A 854 52.80 2.41 31.77
CA ILE A 854 54.09 2.70 31.13
C ILE A 854 54.12 4.01 30.33
N MET A 855 52.98 4.70 30.19
CA MET A 855 52.84 5.97 29.46
C MET A 855 53.38 7.20 30.24
N SER A 856 54.56 7.08 30.85
CA SER A 856 55.23 8.18 31.58
C SER A 856 56.09 9.06 30.66
N ARG A 857 56.50 8.56 29.49
CA ARG A 857 57.37 9.26 28.53
C ARG A 857 56.75 9.26 27.13
N GLU A 858 57.02 10.33 26.37
CA GLU A 858 56.46 10.55 25.03
C GLU A 858 56.92 9.51 24.00
N ASP A 859 58.19 9.10 24.06
CA ASP A 859 58.77 8.12 23.15
C ASP A 859 58.09 6.74 23.27
N VAL A 860 57.68 6.37 24.48
CA VAL A 860 56.91 5.13 24.72
C VAL A 860 55.50 5.26 24.15
N VAL A 861 54.82 6.39 24.36
CA VAL A 861 53.47 6.63 23.82
C VAL A 861 53.50 6.55 22.28
N GLN A 862 54.46 7.21 21.65
CA GLN A 862 54.59 7.22 20.20
C GLN A 862 54.90 5.83 19.62
N PHE A 863 55.79 5.07 20.26
CA PHE A 863 56.08 3.68 19.88
C PHE A 863 54.81 2.81 19.87
N TYR A 864 53.99 2.87 20.93
CA TYR A 864 52.75 2.11 20.99
C TYR A 864 51.69 2.65 20.02
N LYS A 865 51.67 3.97 19.74
CA LYS A 865 50.78 4.57 18.74
C LYS A 865 51.07 3.97 17.35
N GLU A 866 52.33 4.01 16.92
CA GLU A 866 52.76 3.46 15.63
C GLU A 866 52.49 1.96 15.53
N ARG A 867 52.78 1.21 16.61
CA ARG A 867 52.52 -0.24 16.66
C ARG A 867 51.03 -0.57 16.50
N ILE A 868 50.16 0.10 17.26
CA ILE A 868 48.71 -0.14 17.19
C ILE A 868 48.17 0.32 15.83
N MET A 869 48.58 1.48 15.32
CA MET A 869 48.16 1.95 14.00
C MET A 869 48.55 0.99 12.87
N ALA A 870 49.74 0.38 12.94
CA ALA A 870 50.15 -0.65 11.98
C ALA A 870 49.27 -1.92 12.05
N GLN A 871 48.92 -2.35 13.27
CA GLN A 871 48.02 -3.49 13.50
C GLN A 871 46.60 -3.18 12.99
N LEU A 872 46.06 -2.00 13.28
CA LEU A 872 44.74 -1.56 12.82
C LEU A 872 44.68 -1.44 11.30
N ASN A 873 45.72 -0.91 10.67
CA ASN A 873 45.83 -0.88 9.21
C ASN A 873 45.87 -2.29 8.58
N THR A 874 46.38 -3.28 9.31
CA THR A 874 46.35 -4.69 8.87
C THR A 874 44.94 -5.26 8.94
N ILE A 875 44.23 -5.02 10.05
CA ILE A 875 42.81 -5.40 10.23
C ILE A 875 41.94 -4.77 9.14
N MET A 876 42.23 -3.51 8.77
CA MET A 876 41.48 -2.79 7.73
C MET A 876 41.78 -3.24 6.29
N LYS A 877 42.96 -3.84 6.03
CA LYS A 877 43.40 -4.24 4.68
C LYS A 877 43.11 -5.71 4.34
N ASN A 878 43.11 -6.60 5.31
CA ASN A 878 42.84 -8.01 5.10
C ASN A 878 41.49 -8.39 5.74
N PRO A 879 40.49 -8.85 4.97
CA PRO A 879 39.51 -9.75 5.54
C PRO A 879 40.27 -11.05 5.87
N VAL A 880 40.60 -11.24 7.15
CA VAL A 880 41.17 -12.51 7.62
C VAL A 880 40.05 -13.57 7.47
N PRO A 881 40.35 -14.78 6.97
CA PRO A 881 39.39 -15.71 6.37
C PRO A 881 38.21 -16.12 7.24
#